data_AF-A0A3L6DB99-F1
#
_entry.id   AF-A0A3L6DB99-F1
#
_cell.length_a   1.000
_cell.length_b   1.000
_cell.length_c   1.000
_cell.angle_alpha   90.00
_cell.angle_beta   90.00
_cell.angle_gamma   90.00
#
_symmetry.space_group_name_H-M   'P 1'
#
loop_
_entity.id
_entity.type
_entity.pdbx_description
1 polymer ?
#
loop_
_entity_poly.entity_id
_entity_poly.type
_entity_poly.pdbx_seq_one_letter_code
_entity_poly.pdbx_strand_id
1 'polypeptide(L)'
;MALATPLRLRRHLLLPAGPSPATHRALSLRRGRLVPASLSAAAGGRPTVLVTETLGSAGLDLLRAFANVDCSYELTAEELRAKVSLVDALVVRSGTQVTREVFEAARGRLRVVGRAGVGIDNVDLQAATEAGCLVCLLRNPGKWQRGKYVGVTLVGKTLAVMGFGKVGPEVARRARGLGMDVVAHDPYAAADRARAVGVDLVSFDEAISTADFISLHMPLTPSTAKLFNDETFARMRKGVRIINVSRGGVVDEEALLRALDNGTVSQAALDVFTEEPPPRDSKLVQHENVTVTPHLGASTIEAQEGVALEIAEAVIGALRGDLAATAVNAPMVPAEVLSELSPYVVLAEKLGRLVVQLVAVGSGIKGVRVVYSSARDPDDLDTRLLRAMVTKGIVEPISSAFVNIVNADYVAKQRGLRIVEERVFLDGPPEVPLESIQVHLANVESKFAGALSDAGHICVEGKVRDGGASHLTLVGSLSVDVSLEGNLILCGQLDHPGIIGRVGSILGKMNVNVSFMSVSRTAPGKQAIMAIGVDEEPGKEALKLIVFLGPYCVQEESIGATMQVVPATLQRGLKRQAGKWQRGKYVGVTLVGKTLAVMGFGKVGPEVARRARGLGMDVVAHDPYAAADRARAVGVDLVSFDEAISTADFISLHMPLTPSTAKLFNDETFARMRKGVRIINVSRGGVVDEEALLRALDNGTVSQEGVALEIAEAVIGALRGDLAATAVNAPMVPAEVLSELSPYIVLAEKLGRLVVQLVAVGSGIKGVRVVYSSARDPDDLDTRLLRAMVTKGIVEPISSAFVNIVNADYVAKQRGLRIVEERVFLDGPPEVPLDSIQVHLANVESKFAGALSDAGHICVEGKVRDGGASHLTLVGSLSVDVSLEGNLILCGQLDHPGIIGRVGSILGKMNVNVSFMSVSRTAPGKQAIMAIGVDEEPGKEALKLIGDTPSVEEFVFLKL
;
A
#
# COMPACT_ATOMS: atom_id res chain seq x y z
N MET A 1 -13.32 -30.79 53.42
CA MET A 1 -14.15 -29.58 53.29
C MET A 1 -13.81 -28.96 51.93
N ALA A 2 -14.63 -28.95 50.87
CA ALA A 2 -16.08 -29.24 50.72
C ALA A 2 -17.00 -28.33 51.56
N LEU A 3 -18.16 -27.82 51.11
CA LEU A 3 -18.91 -27.81 49.83
C LEU A 3 -20.03 -26.71 49.96
N ALA A 4 -20.82 -26.23 48.98
CA ALA A 4 -21.07 -26.50 47.56
C ALA A 4 -21.62 -25.25 46.81
N THR A 5 -21.89 -25.36 45.50
CA THR A 5 -22.73 -24.47 44.67
C THR A 5 -24.19 -24.37 45.16
N PRO A 6 -24.98 -23.39 44.68
CA PRO A 6 -26.41 -23.66 44.40
C PRO A 6 -26.94 -23.11 43.05
N LEU A 7 -28.22 -23.34 42.76
CA LEU A 7 -28.86 -23.23 41.43
C LEU A 7 -30.11 -22.32 41.35
N ARG A 8 -30.41 -21.87 40.12
CA ARG A 8 -31.73 -21.69 39.45
C ARG A 8 -32.97 -21.15 40.20
N LEU A 9 -33.44 -19.98 39.71
CA LEU A 9 -34.72 -19.78 38.99
C LEU A 9 -36.08 -20.10 39.67
N ARG A 10 -36.85 -19.04 40.03
CA ARG A 10 -38.33 -18.85 39.94
C ARG A 10 -38.72 -17.50 40.62
N ARG A 11 -39.90 -16.85 40.47
CA ARG A 11 -41.24 -17.29 40.01
C ARG A 11 -42.19 -16.11 39.65
N HIS A 12 -43.32 -16.46 39.00
CA HIS A 12 -44.67 -15.84 39.02
C HIS A 12 -45.13 -14.76 38.00
N LEU A 13 -46.41 -14.94 37.61
CA LEU A 13 -47.31 -14.08 36.82
C LEU A 13 -48.49 -13.65 37.71
N LEU A 14 -49.37 -12.77 37.22
CA LEU A 14 -50.85 -12.90 37.39
C LEU A 14 -51.63 -12.17 36.27
N LEU A 15 -52.91 -12.52 36.09
CA LEU A 15 -53.89 -12.08 35.06
C LEU A 15 -55.31 -12.04 35.69
N PRO A 16 -56.31 -11.32 35.14
CA PRO A 16 -57.36 -11.92 34.29
C PRO A 16 -57.95 -10.97 33.19
N ALA A 17 -59.13 -11.26 32.60
CA ALA A 17 -59.56 -10.73 31.29
C ALA A 17 -61.08 -10.51 31.04
N GLY A 18 -61.41 -9.69 30.00
CA GLY A 18 -62.69 -9.64 29.24
C GLY A 18 -63.86 -8.82 29.84
N PRO A 19 -64.98 -8.55 29.10
CA PRO A 19 -65.30 -8.82 27.67
C PRO A 19 -65.82 -7.55 26.90
N SER A 20 -66.76 -7.69 25.93
CA SER A 20 -67.34 -6.65 25.02
C SER A 20 -68.77 -7.09 24.56
N PRO A 21 -69.55 -6.49 23.59
CA PRO A 21 -69.29 -5.45 22.57
C PRO A 21 -70.46 -4.45 22.25
N ALA A 22 -70.41 -3.80 21.05
CA ALA A 22 -71.50 -3.14 20.28
C ALA A 22 -71.92 -1.68 20.66
N THR A 23 -72.54 -0.84 19.80
CA THR A 23 -73.33 -1.04 18.55
C THR A 23 -73.14 0.05 17.44
N HIS A 24 -73.26 -0.36 16.16
CA HIS A 24 -73.94 0.27 14.97
C HIS A 24 -73.84 1.78 14.60
N ARG A 25 -73.91 2.24 13.32
CA ARG A 25 -74.16 1.61 11.97
C ARG A 25 -73.79 2.56 10.78
N ALA A 26 -73.65 1.99 9.56
CA ALA A 26 -73.97 2.56 8.21
C ALA A 26 -73.11 3.75 7.67
N LEU A 27 -72.58 3.85 6.42
CA LEU A 27 -73.05 3.37 5.09
C LEU A 27 -71.95 3.51 3.97
N SER A 28 -71.85 2.47 3.11
CA SER A 28 -71.43 2.42 1.68
C SER A 28 -70.50 3.45 0.98
N LEU A 29 -69.37 2.93 0.48
CA LEU A 29 -68.87 2.99 -0.92
C LEU A 29 -68.77 4.33 -1.70
N ARG A 30 -67.53 4.69 -2.10
CA ARG A 30 -67.21 5.08 -3.49
C ARG A 30 -65.75 4.81 -3.87
N ARG A 31 -65.58 4.11 -5.01
CA ARG A 31 -64.39 3.96 -5.90
C ARG A 31 -62.98 4.11 -5.26
N GLY A 32 -62.25 3.00 -5.19
CA GLY A 32 -60.81 3.04 -4.85
C GLY A 32 -59.96 3.70 -5.94
N ARG A 33 -58.91 4.42 -5.52
CA ARG A 33 -57.76 4.75 -6.37
C ARG A 33 -56.79 3.56 -6.39
N LEU A 34 -56.10 3.37 -7.52
CA LEU A 34 -54.97 2.45 -7.56
C LEU A 34 -53.82 3.07 -6.75
N VAL A 35 -53.32 2.32 -5.76
CA VAL A 35 -51.98 2.55 -5.22
C VAL A 35 -51.02 1.91 -6.22
N PRO A 36 -50.06 2.64 -6.83
CA PRO A 36 -49.00 2.03 -7.61
C PRO A 36 -48.27 1.02 -6.73
N ALA A 37 -48.11 -0.21 -7.22
CA ALA A 37 -47.61 -1.29 -6.37
C ALA A 37 -46.23 -0.93 -5.79
N SER A 38 -46.05 -1.19 -4.49
CA SER A 38 -44.71 -1.34 -3.95
C SER A 38 -43.93 -2.34 -4.82
N LEU A 39 -42.69 -2.01 -5.17
CA LEU A 39 -41.84 -2.87 -5.99
C LEU A 39 -41.59 -4.19 -5.24
N SER A 40 -42.45 -5.16 -5.54
CA SER A 40 -42.50 -6.44 -4.85
C SER A 40 -41.19 -7.18 -5.05
N ALA A 41 -40.61 -7.66 -3.95
CA ALA A 41 -39.46 -8.56 -3.99
C ALA A 41 -39.90 -9.89 -4.61
N ALA A 42 -39.81 -9.98 -5.94
CA ALA A 42 -40.32 -11.10 -6.73
C ALA A 42 -39.62 -12.42 -6.37
N ALA A 43 -40.33 -13.27 -5.63
CA ALA A 43 -40.15 -14.72 -5.56
C ALA A 43 -38.72 -15.25 -5.31
N GLY A 44 -38.13 -14.91 -4.15
CA GLY A 44 -37.35 -15.87 -3.34
C GLY A 44 -36.14 -16.59 -3.96
N GLY A 45 -35.55 -16.08 -5.05
CA GLY A 45 -34.37 -16.63 -5.70
C GLY A 45 -33.10 -15.82 -5.45
N ARG A 46 -31.93 -16.45 -5.66
CA ARG A 46 -30.69 -15.69 -5.88
C ARG A 46 -30.81 -14.91 -7.21
N PRO A 47 -30.40 -13.64 -7.26
CA PRO A 47 -30.30 -12.90 -8.53
C PRO A 47 -29.41 -13.66 -9.52
N THR A 48 -29.66 -13.49 -10.81
CA THR A 48 -28.87 -14.10 -11.89
C THR A 48 -28.07 -13.03 -12.61
N VAL A 49 -26.77 -13.28 -12.77
CA VAL A 49 -25.80 -12.38 -13.41
C VAL A 49 -25.24 -13.08 -14.65
N LEU A 50 -25.42 -12.48 -15.83
CA LEU A 50 -24.76 -12.93 -17.06
C LEU A 50 -23.40 -12.22 -17.20
N VAL A 51 -22.34 -12.98 -17.41
CA VAL A 51 -20.98 -12.48 -17.69
C VAL A 51 -20.62 -12.92 -19.10
N THR A 52 -20.54 -11.96 -20.04
CA THR A 52 -20.38 -12.24 -21.49
C THR A 52 -18.94 -12.14 -21.98
N GLU A 53 -18.04 -11.61 -21.17
CA GLU A 53 -16.62 -11.40 -21.48
C GLU A 53 -15.76 -11.74 -20.24
N THR A 54 -14.48 -12.00 -20.42
CA THR A 54 -13.60 -12.53 -19.37
C THR A 54 -13.41 -11.58 -18.18
N LEU A 55 -14.01 -11.94 -17.04
CA LEU A 55 -13.83 -11.29 -15.74
C LEU A 55 -12.84 -12.09 -14.87
N GLY A 56 -11.95 -11.40 -14.14
CA GLY A 56 -10.99 -12.04 -13.25
C GLY A 56 -11.65 -12.83 -12.10
N SER A 57 -11.02 -13.93 -11.69
CA SER A 57 -11.55 -14.91 -10.70
C SER A 57 -12.10 -14.26 -9.43
N ALA A 58 -11.35 -13.38 -8.78
CA ALA A 58 -11.79 -12.70 -7.56
C ALA A 58 -13.09 -11.87 -7.72
N GLY A 59 -13.38 -11.37 -8.92
CA GLY A 59 -14.65 -10.73 -9.25
C GLY A 59 -15.78 -11.74 -9.45
N LEU A 60 -15.51 -12.81 -10.20
CA LEU A 60 -16.45 -13.93 -10.39
C LEU A 60 -16.84 -14.60 -9.07
N ASP A 61 -15.89 -14.82 -8.17
CA ASP A 61 -16.12 -15.49 -6.88
C ASP A 61 -16.90 -14.59 -5.90
N LEU A 62 -16.67 -13.27 -5.95
CA LEU A 62 -17.50 -12.31 -5.22
C LEU A 62 -18.94 -12.28 -5.76
N LEU A 63 -19.13 -12.33 -7.08
CA LEU A 63 -20.45 -12.44 -7.70
C LEU A 63 -21.13 -13.76 -7.32
N ARG A 64 -20.44 -14.91 -7.41
CA ARG A 64 -20.94 -16.26 -7.03
C ARG A 64 -21.36 -16.37 -5.56
N ALA A 65 -20.73 -15.61 -4.67
CA ALA A 65 -21.11 -15.54 -3.26
C ALA A 65 -22.52 -14.92 -3.07
N PHE A 66 -22.92 -14.00 -3.95
CA PHE A 66 -24.19 -13.27 -3.87
C PHE A 66 -25.27 -13.84 -4.80
N ALA A 67 -24.90 -14.18 -6.03
CA ALA A 67 -25.79 -14.42 -7.16
C ALA A 67 -25.45 -15.71 -7.92
N ASN A 68 -26.38 -16.18 -8.75
CA ASN A 68 -26.14 -17.24 -9.74
C ASN A 68 -25.41 -16.61 -10.94
N VAL A 69 -24.20 -17.07 -11.25
CA VAL A 69 -23.38 -16.44 -12.32
C VAL A 69 -23.29 -17.35 -13.54
N ASP A 70 -23.95 -16.96 -14.62
CA ASP A 70 -23.78 -17.55 -15.95
C ASP A 70 -22.56 -16.91 -16.62
N CYS A 71 -21.54 -17.70 -16.94
CA CYS A 71 -20.35 -17.27 -17.67
C CYS A 71 -20.46 -17.81 -19.10
N SER A 72 -20.89 -16.97 -20.04
CA SER A 72 -21.19 -17.37 -21.42
C SER A 72 -20.56 -16.38 -22.40
N TYR A 73 -19.38 -16.75 -22.90
CA TYR A 73 -18.56 -15.91 -23.76
C TYR A 73 -18.95 -16.03 -25.24
N GLU A 74 -18.54 -15.06 -26.06
CA GLU A 74 -18.66 -15.08 -27.53
C GLU A 74 -20.10 -15.19 -28.09
N LEU A 75 -21.11 -14.78 -27.29
CA LEU A 75 -22.52 -14.78 -27.68
C LEU A 75 -22.80 -13.90 -28.91
N THR A 76 -23.57 -14.42 -29.85
CA THR A 76 -24.17 -13.61 -30.93
C THR A 76 -25.22 -12.64 -30.38
N ALA A 77 -25.58 -11.61 -31.17
CA ALA A 77 -26.62 -10.65 -30.81
C ALA A 77 -28.03 -11.28 -30.62
N GLU A 78 -28.28 -12.48 -31.17
CA GLU A 78 -29.53 -13.21 -30.93
C GLU A 78 -29.49 -13.98 -29.60
N GLU A 79 -28.39 -14.69 -29.32
CA GLU A 79 -28.20 -15.42 -28.06
C GLU A 79 -28.10 -14.48 -26.85
N LEU A 80 -27.47 -13.31 -27.04
CA LEU A 80 -27.43 -12.24 -26.04
C LEU A 80 -28.84 -11.76 -25.68
N ARG A 81 -29.67 -11.41 -26.68
CA ARG A 81 -31.06 -10.98 -26.46
C ARG A 81 -31.91 -12.08 -25.82
N ALA A 82 -31.70 -13.34 -26.20
CA ALA A 82 -32.36 -14.48 -25.57
C ALA A 82 -31.97 -14.62 -24.08
N LYS A 83 -30.68 -14.64 -23.75
CA LYS A 83 -30.19 -14.78 -22.36
C LYS A 83 -30.51 -13.57 -21.48
N VAL A 84 -30.45 -12.35 -22.02
CA VAL A 84 -30.71 -11.11 -21.27
C VAL A 84 -32.16 -11.07 -20.74
N SER A 85 -33.12 -11.70 -21.42
CA SER A 85 -34.51 -11.83 -20.92
C SER A 85 -34.64 -12.67 -19.62
N LEU A 86 -33.61 -13.41 -19.22
CA LEU A 86 -33.62 -14.34 -18.09
C LEU A 86 -32.83 -13.87 -16.87
N VAL A 87 -32.07 -12.77 -16.97
CA VAL A 87 -31.11 -12.33 -15.94
C VAL A 87 -31.43 -10.96 -15.37
N ASP A 88 -30.96 -10.73 -14.15
CA ASP A 88 -31.25 -9.52 -13.38
C ASP A 88 -30.09 -8.51 -13.45
N ALA A 89 -28.88 -8.97 -13.83
CA ALA A 89 -27.74 -8.13 -14.19
C ALA A 89 -26.89 -8.73 -15.34
N LEU A 90 -26.17 -7.86 -16.04
CA LEU A 90 -25.29 -8.15 -17.17
C LEU A 90 -23.90 -7.53 -16.91
N VAL A 91 -22.83 -8.28 -17.18
CA VAL A 91 -21.44 -7.83 -17.07
C VAL A 91 -20.74 -8.00 -18.41
N VAL A 92 -20.20 -6.88 -18.92
CA VAL A 92 -19.56 -6.74 -20.25
C VAL A 92 -18.19 -6.06 -20.12
N ARG A 93 -17.38 -6.06 -21.18
CA ARG A 93 -16.20 -5.17 -21.30
C ARG A 93 -16.37 -4.21 -22.48
N SER A 94 -15.96 -4.62 -23.67
CA SER A 94 -15.93 -3.78 -24.87
C SER A 94 -16.42 -4.50 -26.13
N GLY A 95 -16.37 -5.83 -26.16
CA GLY A 95 -16.84 -6.63 -27.29
C GLY A 95 -18.36 -6.73 -27.35
N THR A 96 -19.01 -6.98 -26.21
CA THR A 96 -20.47 -7.10 -26.13
C THR A 96 -21.11 -5.73 -26.36
N GLN A 97 -21.99 -5.63 -27.37
CA GLN A 97 -22.78 -4.42 -27.63
C GLN A 97 -24.11 -4.50 -26.87
N VAL A 98 -24.36 -3.54 -25.98
CA VAL A 98 -25.58 -3.42 -25.17
C VAL A 98 -26.44 -2.30 -25.75
N THR A 99 -27.03 -2.59 -26.91
CA THR A 99 -27.87 -1.65 -27.68
C THR A 99 -29.30 -1.58 -27.13
N ARG A 100 -30.11 -0.67 -27.66
CA ARG A 100 -31.53 -0.52 -27.33
C ARG A 100 -32.32 -1.84 -27.39
N GLU A 101 -32.08 -2.65 -28.42
CA GLU A 101 -32.73 -3.96 -28.62
C GLU A 101 -32.38 -4.97 -27.51
N VAL A 102 -31.27 -4.79 -26.79
CA VAL A 102 -30.89 -5.62 -25.63
C VAL A 102 -31.71 -5.23 -24.40
N PHE A 103 -31.95 -3.94 -24.18
CA PHE A 103 -32.83 -3.46 -23.10
C PHE A 103 -34.31 -3.78 -23.39
N GLU A 104 -34.76 -3.69 -24.63
CA GLU A 104 -36.09 -4.13 -25.06
C GLU A 104 -36.29 -5.64 -24.88
N ALA A 105 -35.29 -6.45 -25.28
CA ALA A 105 -35.30 -7.90 -25.06
C ALA A 105 -35.30 -8.29 -23.56
N ALA A 106 -34.72 -7.45 -22.69
CA ALA A 106 -34.77 -7.64 -21.24
C ALA A 106 -36.16 -7.49 -20.64
N ARG A 107 -37.11 -6.81 -21.31
CA ARG A 107 -38.50 -6.59 -20.86
C ARG A 107 -38.59 -6.05 -19.42
N GLY A 108 -37.68 -5.16 -19.04
CA GLY A 108 -37.60 -4.56 -17.70
C GLY A 108 -37.04 -5.47 -16.59
N ARG A 109 -36.54 -6.68 -16.93
CA ARG A 109 -35.91 -7.58 -15.94
C ARG A 109 -34.46 -7.21 -15.63
N LEU A 110 -33.70 -6.77 -16.63
CA LEU A 110 -32.30 -6.39 -16.48
C LEU A 110 -32.19 -5.08 -15.68
N ARG A 111 -31.78 -5.18 -14.42
CA ARG A 111 -31.70 -4.04 -13.49
C ARG A 111 -30.33 -3.35 -13.48
N VAL A 112 -29.26 -4.05 -13.87
CA VAL A 112 -27.88 -3.53 -13.80
C VAL A 112 -27.03 -3.99 -14.99
N VAL A 113 -26.27 -3.06 -15.59
CA VAL A 113 -25.17 -3.34 -16.53
C VAL A 113 -23.85 -2.90 -15.89
N GLY A 114 -22.95 -3.83 -15.62
CA GLY A 114 -21.58 -3.54 -15.19
C GLY A 114 -20.61 -3.61 -16.37
N ARG A 115 -20.13 -2.47 -16.88
CA ARG A 115 -19.03 -2.45 -17.86
C ARG A 115 -17.69 -2.41 -17.14
N ALA A 116 -16.88 -3.44 -17.36
CA ALA A 116 -15.48 -3.48 -16.96
C ALA A 116 -14.62 -2.69 -17.96
N GLY A 117 -14.71 -1.37 -17.89
CA GLY A 117 -13.97 -0.42 -18.73
C GLY A 117 -14.15 1.02 -18.25
N VAL A 118 -13.49 1.97 -18.92
CA VAL A 118 -13.56 3.41 -18.63
C VAL A 118 -14.38 4.22 -19.63
N GLY A 119 -14.62 3.70 -20.84
CA GLY A 119 -15.56 4.27 -21.81
C GLY A 119 -17.01 3.81 -21.58
N ILE A 120 -17.93 4.25 -22.45
CA ILE A 120 -19.38 3.92 -22.42
C ILE A 120 -19.95 3.48 -23.79
N ASP A 121 -19.10 3.51 -24.80
CA ASP A 121 -19.32 3.48 -26.26
C ASP A 121 -20.11 2.26 -26.79
N ASN A 122 -20.09 1.14 -26.05
CA ASN A 122 -20.81 -0.10 -26.35
C ASN A 122 -22.10 -0.29 -25.51
N VAL A 123 -22.56 0.74 -24.80
CA VAL A 123 -23.78 0.70 -23.97
C VAL A 123 -24.66 1.91 -24.26
N ASP A 124 -25.87 1.68 -24.76
CA ASP A 124 -26.85 2.75 -24.95
C ASP A 124 -27.35 3.25 -23.57
N LEU A 125 -26.72 4.30 -23.05
CA LEU A 125 -27.08 4.92 -21.77
C LEU A 125 -28.50 5.52 -21.78
N GLN A 126 -29.03 5.90 -22.95
CA GLN A 126 -30.37 6.47 -23.06
C GLN A 126 -31.40 5.35 -22.91
N ALA A 127 -31.29 4.28 -23.70
CA ALA A 127 -32.15 3.10 -23.58
C ALA A 127 -32.01 2.43 -22.20
N ALA A 128 -30.81 2.37 -21.62
CA ALA A 128 -30.61 1.90 -20.26
C ALA A 128 -31.44 2.71 -19.24
N THR A 129 -31.45 4.04 -19.39
CA THR A 129 -32.18 4.94 -18.47
C THR A 129 -33.70 4.84 -18.68
N GLU A 130 -34.16 4.81 -19.94
CA GLU A 130 -35.57 4.56 -20.29
C GLU A 130 -36.08 3.21 -19.76
N ALA A 131 -35.24 2.17 -19.76
CA ALA A 131 -35.55 0.84 -19.25
C ALA A 131 -35.39 0.67 -17.73
N GLY A 132 -35.03 1.73 -16.99
CA GLY A 132 -34.81 1.67 -15.54
C GLY A 132 -33.56 0.90 -15.10
N CYS A 133 -32.60 0.70 -16.00
CA CYS A 133 -31.39 -0.11 -15.81
C CYS A 133 -30.19 0.74 -15.38
N LEU A 134 -29.49 0.35 -14.30
CA LEU A 134 -28.33 1.09 -13.79
C LEU A 134 -27.03 0.66 -14.51
N VAL A 135 -26.32 1.61 -15.12
CA VAL A 135 -25.02 1.36 -15.76
C VAL A 135 -23.87 1.78 -14.83
N CYS A 136 -22.97 0.84 -14.54
CA CYS A 136 -21.81 1.02 -13.66
C CYS A 136 -20.49 0.84 -14.42
N LEU A 137 -19.52 1.73 -14.16
CA LEU A 137 -18.16 1.71 -14.76
C LEU A 137 -17.05 1.43 -13.74
N LEU A 138 -15.83 1.23 -14.24
CA LEU A 138 -14.62 1.36 -13.42
C LEU A 138 -14.33 2.82 -13.08
N ARG A 139 -13.85 3.05 -11.85
CA ARG A 139 -13.43 4.38 -11.41
C ARG A 139 -11.92 4.48 -11.38
N ASN A 140 -11.35 5.45 -12.09
CA ASN A 140 -10.01 5.94 -11.77
C ASN A 140 -10.12 7.14 -10.81
N PRO A 141 -9.92 6.99 -9.48
CA PRO A 141 -10.00 8.09 -8.52
C PRO A 141 -8.74 8.98 -8.52
N GLY A 142 -7.85 8.84 -9.51
CA GLY A 142 -6.55 9.51 -9.60
C GLY A 142 -6.63 11.02 -9.78
N LYS A 143 -6.81 11.77 -8.68
CA LYS A 143 -6.53 13.22 -8.66
C LYS A 143 -5.05 13.43 -9.01
N TRP A 144 -4.75 14.12 -10.12
CA TRP A 144 -3.40 14.42 -10.58
C TRP A 144 -2.71 15.47 -9.68
N GLN A 145 -2.27 15.03 -8.49
CA GLN A 145 -1.74 15.88 -7.43
C GLN A 145 -0.21 16.04 -7.52
N ARG A 146 0.31 16.42 -8.68
CA ARG A 146 1.77 16.65 -8.88
C ARG A 146 2.37 17.63 -7.87
N GLY A 147 1.60 18.59 -7.37
CA GLY A 147 2.06 19.53 -6.33
C GLY A 147 2.09 18.97 -4.90
N LYS A 148 1.47 17.82 -4.61
CA LYS A 148 1.49 17.17 -3.29
C LYS A 148 2.59 16.11 -3.16
N TYR A 149 3.05 15.55 -4.28
CA TYR A 149 3.98 14.42 -4.32
C TYR A 149 5.24 14.77 -5.11
N VAL A 150 6.37 14.27 -4.64
CA VAL A 150 7.70 14.83 -4.89
C VAL A 150 8.66 13.60 -4.97
N GLY A 151 9.68 13.56 -5.84
CA GLY A 151 10.30 12.30 -6.35
C GLY A 151 11.83 12.07 -6.13
N VAL A 152 12.26 11.00 -5.44
CA VAL A 152 13.65 10.70 -4.97
C VAL A 152 14.76 10.71 -6.03
N THR A 153 16.00 10.92 -5.53
CA THR A 153 17.17 10.20 -6.02
C THR A 153 17.65 9.14 -5.01
N LEU A 154 17.89 7.91 -5.49
CA LEU A 154 18.69 6.90 -4.77
C LEU A 154 20.18 7.00 -5.14
N VAL A 155 20.51 7.71 -6.22
CA VAL A 155 21.90 7.82 -6.70
C VAL A 155 22.70 8.67 -5.72
N GLY A 156 23.86 8.16 -5.28
CA GLY A 156 24.72 8.81 -4.28
C GLY A 156 24.11 8.84 -2.88
N LYS A 157 23.33 7.81 -2.52
CA LYS A 157 22.73 7.63 -1.19
C LYS A 157 23.19 6.33 -0.55
N THR A 158 23.50 6.36 0.74
CA THR A 158 24.03 5.20 1.46
C THR A 158 22.89 4.30 1.93
N LEU A 159 22.90 3.04 1.48
CA LEU A 159 22.09 1.95 2.04
C LEU A 159 22.93 1.12 3.01
N ALA A 160 22.46 0.98 4.25
CA ALA A 160 22.93 -0.06 5.16
C ALA A 160 22.06 -1.32 5.01
N VAL A 161 22.72 -2.43 4.68
CA VAL A 161 22.10 -3.77 4.62
C VAL A 161 22.39 -4.50 5.93
N MET A 162 21.37 -4.63 6.78
CA MET A 162 21.50 -5.23 8.11
C MET A 162 21.20 -6.74 8.01
N GLY A 163 22.22 -7.58 8.15
CA GLY A 163 22.18 -9.02 7.86
C GLY A 163 22.57 -9.33 6.41
N PHE A 164 23.61 -10.13 6.22
CA PHE A 164 24.28 -10.37 4.93
C PHE A 164 24.31 -11.86 4.55
N GLY A 165 23.22 -12.58 4.88
CA GLY A 165 23.02 -14.00 4.58
C GLY A 165 22.71 -14.30 3.10
N LYS A 166 21.54 -14.88 2.80
CA LYS A 166 21.10 -15.12 1.41
C LYS A 166 20.58 -13.86 0.72
N VAL A 167 19.73 -13.08 1.40
CA VAL A 167 19.00 -11.95 0.81
C VAL A 167 19.83 -10.65 0.78
N GLY A 168 20.62 -10.38 1.83
CA GLY A 168 21.43 -9.16 1.94
C GLY A 168 22.36 -8.90 0.74
N PRO A 169 23.16 -9.87 0.26
CA PRO A 169 24.00 -9.69 -0.92
C PRO A 169 23.20 -9.37 -2.19
N GLU A 170 22.02 -9.98 -2.35
CA GLU A 170 21.14 -9.77 -3.49
C GLU A 170 20.42 -8.40 -3.45
N VAL A 171 20.12 -7.88 -2.26
CA VAL A 171 19.64 -6.51 -2.08
C VAL A 171 20.75 -5.51 -2.36
N ALA A 172 21.95 -5.75 -1.83
CA ALA A 172 23.12 -4.89 -2.04
C ALA A 172 23.52 -4.81 -3.53
N ARG A 173 23.52 -5.94 -4.25
CA ARG A 173 23.77 -5.99 -5.69
C ARG A 173 22.78 -5.12 -6.47
N ARG A 174 21.49 -5.17 -6.13
CA ARG A 174 20.44 -4.34 -6.75
C ARG A 174 20.57 -2.87 -6.41
N ALA A 175 20.83 -2.54 -5.14
CA ALA A 175 20.98 -1.16 -4.69
C ALA A 175 22.14 -0.42 -5.38
N ARG A 176 23.31 -1.06 -5.53
CA ARG A 176 24.42 -0.51 -6.34
C ARG A 176 24.04 -0.38 -7.83
N GLY A 177 23.24 -1.30 -8.35
CA GLY A 177 22.61 -1.18 -9.69
C GLY A 177 21.66 0.02 -9.84
N LEU A 178 21.10 0.53 -8.73
CA LEU A 178 20.31 1.77 -8.67
C LEU A 178 21.15 3.03 -8.40
N GLY A 179 22.49 2.89 -8.30
CA GLY A 179 23.42 3.98 -8.02
C GLY A 179 23.60 4.31 -6.54
N MET A 180 23.17 3.45 -5.63
CA MET A 180 23.39 3.60 -4.19
C MET A 180 24.81 3.18 -3.79
N ASP A 181 25.39 3.90 -2.85
CA ASP A 181 26.53 3.40 -2.07
C ASP A 181 25.99 2.39 -1.04
N VAL A 182 26.68 1.27 -0.84
CA VAL A 182 26.14 0.20 0.02
C VAL A 182 27.20 -0.30 1.01
N VAL A 183 26.84 -0.23 2.28
CA VAL A 183 27.54 -0.85 3.40
C VAL A 183 26.68 -1.97 3.98
N ALA A 184 27.27 -2.96 4.63
CA ALA A 184 26.51 -4.03 5.27
C ALA A 184 26.99 -4.29 6.70
N HIS A 185 26.05 -4.63 7.58
CA HIS A 185 26.36 -5.07 8.93
C HIS A 185 25.86 -6.49 9.15
N ASP A 186 26.78 -7.44 9.28
CA ASP A 186 26.52 -8.79 9.76
C ASP A 186 27.77 -9.28 10.51
N PRO A 187 27.70 -9.52 11.84
CA PRO A 187 28.86 -9.91 12.63
C PRO A 187 29.41 -11.30 12.24
N TYR A 188 28.64 -12.11 11.52
CA TYR A 188 28.93 -13.51 11.21
C TYR A 188 29.29 -13.74 9.73
N ALA A 189 29.16 -12.72 8.88
CA ALA A 189 29.53 -12.80 7.47
C ALA A 189 31.05 -12.64 7.28
N ALA A 190 31.63 -13.41 6.34
CA ALA A 190 33.04 -13.25 5.99
C ALA A 190 33.24 -12.04 5.06
N ALA A 191 34.14 -11.12 5.41
CA ALA A 191 34.38 -9.87 4.68
C ALA A 191 34.69 -10.06 3.18
N ASP A 192 35.36 -11.15 2.79
CA ASP A 192 35.65 -11.44 1.38
C ASP A 192 34.38 -11.70 0.54
N ARG A 193 33.30 -12.22 1.16
CA ARG A 193 32.00 -12.43 0.51
C ARG A 193 31.26 -11.12 0.27
N ALA A 194 31.46 -10.12 1.13
CA ALA A 194 30.95 -8.76 0.92
C ALA A 194 31.76 -8.03 -0.16
N ARG A 195 33.10 -8.06 -0.07
CA ARG A 195 34.00 -7.47 -1.08
C ARG A 195 33.86 -8.11 -2.46
N ALA A 196 33.52 -9.40 -2.58
CA ALA A 196 33.17 -10.03 -3.85
C ALA A 196 31.90 -9.46 -4.51
N VAL A 197 30.96 -8.94 -3.70
CA VAL A 197 29.79 -8.17 -4.16
C VAL A 197 30.05 -6.66 -4.01
N GLY A 198 31.31 -6.23 -3.89
CA GLY A 198 31.75 -4.84 -3.76
C GLY A 198 30.96 -4.01 -2.76
N VAL A 199 30.88 -4.54 -1.54
CA VAL A 199 30.25 -3.96 -0.34
C VAL A 199 31.21 -4.16 0.82
N ASP A 200 31.37 -3.16 1.68
CA ASP A 200 32.18 -3.27 2.88
C ASP A 200 31.34 -3.70 4.10
N LEU A 201 31.91 -4.55 4.95
CA LEU A 201 31.34 -4.88 6.25
C LEU A 201 31.75 -3.82 7.26
N VAL A 202 30.76 -3.21 7.91
CA VAL A 202 30.92 -2.09 8.85
C VAL A 202 30.39 -2.44 10.23
N SER A 203 30.75 -1.65 11.24
CA SER A 203 30.16 -1.79 12.58
C SER A 203 28.66 -1.44 12.60
N PHE A 204 27.93 -1.89 13.62
CA PHE A 204 26.48 -1.59 13.73
C PHE A 204 26.23 -0.08 13.83
N ASP A 205 27.04 0.60 14.65
CA ASP A 205 26.91 2.03 14.92
C ASP A 205 27.30 2.89 13.70
N GLU A 206 28.31 2.46 12.94
CA GLU A 206 28.68 3.05 11.65
C GLU A 206 27.57 2.86 10.60
N ALA A 207 26.97 1.67 10.52
CA ALA A 207 25.87 1.39 9.59
C ALA A 207 24.66 2.31 9.84
N ILE A 208 24.22 2.47 11.10
CA ILE A 208 23.04 3.31 11.42
C ILE A 208 23.34 4.82 11.33
N SER A 209 24.58 5.25 11.57
CA SER A 209 24.98 6.68 11.54
C SER A 209 25.41 7.18 10.15
N THR A 210 25.75 6.29 9.22
CA THR A 210 26.08 6.63 7.82
C THR A 210 24.89 6.52 6.87
N ALA A 211 23.91 5.66 7.16
CA ALA A 211 22.78 5.36 6.26
C ALA A 211 21.81 6.53 6.01
N ASP A 212 21.43 6.70 4.74
CA ASP A 212 20.19 7.37 4.32
C ASP A 212 19.00 6.39 4.28
N PHE A 213 19.30 5.11 4.00
CA PHE A 213 18.35 4.00 3.94
C PHE A 213 18.90 2.81 4.73
N ILE A 214 18.04 2.10 5.46
CA ILE A 214 18.37 0.90 6.23
C ILE A 214 17.42 -0.21 5.82
N SER A 215 17.94 -1.35 5.33
CA SER A 215 17.14 -2.51 4.94
C SER A 215 17.47 -3.72 5.81
N LEU A 216 16.44 -4.28 6.44
CA LEU A 216 16.58 -5.34 7.44
C LEU A 216 16.40 -6.73 6.81
N HIS A 217 17.43 -7.55 6.99
CA HIS A 217 17.54 -8.95 6.56
C HIS A 217 18.11 -9.85 7.68
N MET A 218 18.10 -9.35 8.92
CA MET A 218 18.54 -10.06 10.12
C MET A 218 17.55 -11.16 10.52
N PRO A 219 18.01 -12.23 11.21
CA PRO A 219 17.14 -13.15 11.93
C PRO A 219 16.41 -12.43 13.08
N LEU A 220 15.29 -13.00 13.55
CA LEU A 220 14.75 -12.69 14.88
C LEU A 220 15.34 -13.70 15.88
N THR A 221 16.09 -13.19 16.85
CA THR A 221 16.73 -13.93 17.95
C THR A 221 16.65 -13.08 19.22
N PRO A 222 16.98 -13.59 20.42
CA PRO A 222 17.06 -12.77 21.63
C PRO A 222 18.01 -11.57 21.50
N SER A 223 19.07 -11.66 20.70
CA SER A 223 20.03 -10.57 20.47
C SER A 223 19.64 -9.58 19.37
N THR A 224 18.60 -9.86 18.58
CA THR A 224 18.10 -8.97 17.52
C THR A 224 16.66 -8.50 17.72
N ALA A 225 15.92 -9.08 18.67
CA ALA A 225 14.61 -8.59 19.08
C ALA A 225 14.72 -7.15 19.63
N LYS A 226 13.87 -6.25 19.12
CA LYS A 226 13.83 -4.81 19.44
C LYS A 226 15.20 -4.12 19.32
N LEU A 227 16.08 -4.59 18.44
CA LEU A 227 17.39 -3.98 18.17
C LEU A 227 17.25 -2.56 17.60
N PHE A 228 16.18 -2.32 16.85
CA PHE A 228 15.76 -0.99 16.40
C PHE A 228 14.69 -0.42 17.35
N ASN A 229 15.17 0.27 18.38
CA ASN A 229 14.40 0.92 19.45
C ASN A 229 14.78 2.41 19.56
N ASP A 230 14.24 3.15 20.54
CA ASP A 230 14.48 4.60 20.70
C ASP A 230 15.98 4.97 20.84
N GLU A 231 16.81 4.16 21.52
CA GLU A 231 18.28 4.39 21.63
C GLU A 231 18.99 4.23 20.28
N THR A 232 18.52 3.30 19.45
CA THR A 232 19.07 3.06 18.10
C THR A 232 18.58 4.13 17.13
N PHE A 233 17.30 4.52 17.17
CA PHE A 233 16.77 5.59 16.33
C PHE A 233 17.41 6.95 16.66
N ALA A 234 17.67 7.27 17.93
CA ALA A 234 18.33 8.51 18.34
C ALA A 234 19.76 8.67 17.78
N ARG A 235 20.40 7.58 17.35
CA ARG A 235 21.77 7.56 16.76
C ARG A 235 21.77 7.53 15.23
N MET A 236 20.60 7.51 14.59
CA MET A 236 20.46 7.54 13.13
C MET A 236 20.52 8.95 12.55
N ARG A 237 20.82 9.04 11.24
CA ARG A 237 20.63 10.29 10.48
C ARG A 237 19.16 10.70 10.48
N LYS A 238 18.87 11.95 10.87
CA LYS A 238 17.50 12.49 10.82
C LYS A 238 16.99 12.50 9.38
N GLY A 239 15.84 11.85 9.16
CA GLY A 239 15.24 11.66 7.84
C GLY A 239 15.61 10.35 7.14
N VAL A 240 16.28 9.41 7.84
CA VAL A 240 16.55 8.03 7.38
C VAL A 240 15.26 7.30 6.99
N ARG A 241 15.36 6.30 6.11
CA ARG A 241 14.23 5.43 5.72
C ARG A 241 14.53 3.98 6.06
N ILE A 242 13.58 3.32 6.72
CA ILE A 242 13.74 1.93 7.19
C ILE A 242 12.83 0.97 6.42
N ILE A 243 13.39 -0.17 6.01
CA ILE A 243 12.69 -1.22 5.28
C ILE A 243 12.81 -2.51 6.11
N ASN A 244 11.69 -3.07 6.57
CA ASN A 244 11.66 -4.40 7.17
C ASN A 244 10.84 -5.35 6.30
N VAL A 245 11.55 -6.29 5.68
CA VAL A 245 10.98 -7.39 4.88
C VAL A 245 11.55 -8.74 5.33
N SER A 246 12.03 -8.85 6.57
CA SER A 246 12.63 -10.08 7.11
C SER A 246 11.78 -10.74 8.19
N ARG A 247 11.65 -10.12 9.36
CA ARG A 247 10.87 -10.63 10.51
C ARG A 247 10.29 -9.48 11.33
N GLY A 248 9.07 -9.66 11.84
CA GLY A 248 8.52 -8.83 12.90
C GLY A 248 9.39 -8.88 14.17
N GLY A 249 9.13 -7.97 15.12
CA GLY A 249 9.85 -7.92 16.40
C GLY A 249 11.33 -7.52 16.36
N VAL A 250 12.01 -7.48 15.20
CA VAL A 250 13.39 -6.95 15.05
C VAL A 250 13.40 -5.42 15.25
N VAL A 251 12.30 -4.77 14.90
CA VAL A 251 12.02 -3.36 15.19
C VAL A 251 11.00 -3.28 16.31
N ASP A 252 11.21 -2.38 17.26
CA ASP A 252 10.16 -1.98 18.19
C ASP A 252 9.17 -1.06 17.46
N GLU A 253 7.96 -1.57 17.24
CA GLU A 253 6.92 -0.88 16.46
C GLU A 253 6.43 0.42 17.10
N GLU A 254 6.50 0.55 18.43
CA GLU A 254 6.15 1.81 19.10
C GLU A 254 7.28 2.84 19.00
N ALA A 255 8.52 2.41 19.16
CA ALA A 255 9.70 3.26 18.96
C ALA A 255 9.77 3.76 17.52
N LEU A 256 9.45 2.90 16.55
CA LEU A 256 9.33 3.30 15.15
C LEU A 256 8.23 4.33 14.94
N LEU A 257 7.06 4.18 15.58
CA LEU A 257 5.99 5.18 15.51
C LEU A 257 6.46 6.52 16.10
N ARG A 258 7.08 6.52 17.29
CA ARG A 258 7.66 7.73 17.90
C ARG A 258 8.72 8.39 17.00
N ALA A 259 9.58 7.59 16.36
CA ALA A 259 10.62 8.06 15.46
C ALA A 259 10.08 8.58 14.10
N LEU A 260 8.91 8.11 13.67
CA LEU A 260 8.18 8.65 12.52
C LEU A 260 7.50 9.98 12.87
N ASP A 261 6.82 10.05 14.02
CA ASP A 261 6.12 11.25 14.50
C ASP A 261 7.08 12.43 14.75
N ASN A 262 8.28 12.17 15.29
CA ASN A 262 9.31 13.20 15.53
C ASN A 262 10.21 13.48 14.29
N GLY A 263 9.99 12.76 13.19
CA GLY A 263 10.69 12.91 11.92
C GLY A 263 12.15 12.45 11.91
N THR A 264 12.59 11.64 12.90
CA THR A 264 13.89 10.98 12.87
C THR A 264 13.92 9.92 11.76
N VAL A 265 12.88 9.10 11.65
CA VAL A 265 12.61 8.26 10.47
C VAL A 265 11.68 9.04 9.55
N SER A 266 12.08 9.27 8.30
CA SER A 266 11.24 9.98 7.32
C SER A 266 10.08 9.12 6.82
N GLN A 267 10.35 7.85 6.52
CA GLN A 267 9.38 6.87 6.01
C GLN A 267 9.81 5.45 6.42
N ALA A 268 8.83 4.56 6.56
CA ALA A 268 9.08 3.13 6.77
C ALA A 268 8.36 2.28 5.69
N ALA A 269 8.89 1.10 5.38
CA ALA A 269 8.22 0.09 4.56
C ALA A 269 8.28 -1.27 5.25
N LEU A 270 7.11 -1.85 5.55
CA LEU A 270 6.98 -3.04 6.39
C LEU A 270 6.16 -4.12 5.66
N ASP A 271 6.74 -5.29 5.43
CA ASP A 271 6.02 -6.48 4.94
C ASP A 271 5.65 -7.45 6.07
N VAL A 272 6.21 -7.24 7.26
CA VAL A 272 6.17 -8.16 8.41
C VAL A 272 5.94 -7.41 9.72
N PHE A 273 5.24 -8.03 10.66
CA PHE A 273 4.79 -7.42 11.92
C PHE A 273 5.00 -8.36 13.10
N THR A 274 5.04 -7.81 14.32
CA THR A 274 5.22 -8.59 15.56
C THR A 274 4.00 -9.47 15.86
N GLU A 275 2.81 -9.03 15.46
CA GLU A 275 1.58 -9.82 15.40
C GLU A 275 1.07 -9.80 13.95
N GLU A 276 0.82 -10.98 13.37
CA GLU A 276 0.28 -11.13 12.00
C GLU A 276 -0.99 -12.00 12.02
N PRO A 277 -2.15 -11.49 11.57
CA PRO A 277 -2.39 -10.15 11.02
C PRO A 277 -2.39 -9.05 12.11
N PRO A 278 -1.84 -7.86 11.83
CA PRO A 278 -1.78 -6.77 12.80
C PRO A 278 -3.18 -6.22 13.15
N PRO A 279 -3.35 -5.64 14.37
CA PRO A 279 -4.62 -5.03 14.81
C PRO A 279 -5.20 -4.00 13.83
N ARG A 280 -6.54 -3.96 13.70
CA ARG A 280 -7.25 -3.08 12.74
C ARG A 280 -7.02 -1.59 13.01
N ASP A 281 -6.80 -1.25 14.28
CA ASP A 281 -6.52 0.06 14.83
C ASP A 281 -5.01 0.37 14.96
N SER A 282 -4.13 -0.51 14.43
CA SER A 282 -2.68 -0.30 14.44
C SER A 282 -2.30 1.04 13.80
N LYS A 283 -1.85 1.97 14.67
CA LYS A 283 -1.42 3.32 14.29
C LYS A 283 -0.31 3.27 13.24
N LEU A 284 0.63 2.33 13.37
CA LEU A 284 1.75 2.14 12.45
C LEU A 284 1.27 1.73 11.05
N VAL A 285 0.29 0.83 10.96
CA VAL A 285 -0.36 0.45 9.69
C VAL A 285 -1.06 1.64 9.06
N GLN A 286 -1.74 2.47 9.86
CA GLN A 286 -2.52 3.62 9.36
C GLN A 286 -1.65 4.82 8.96
N HIS A 287 -0.49 5.05 9.62
CA HIS A 287 0.36 6.24 9.48
C HIS A 287 0.75 6.59 8.03
N GLU A 288 0.66 7.87 7.63
CA GLU A 288 0.81 8.30 6.22
C GLU A 288 2.20 8.02 5.62
N ASN A 289 3.25 8.03 6.45
CA ASN A 289 4.65 7.82 6.04
C ASN A 289 5.08 6.34 6.10
N VAL A 290 4.17 5.41 6.41
CA VAL A 290 4.44 3.96 6.42
C VAL A 290 3.81 3.29 5.20
N THR A 291 4.62 2.61 4.40
CA THR A 291 4.17 1.57 3.47
C THR A 291 3.96 0.27 4.25
N VAL A 292 2.88 -0.44 3.94
CA VAL A 292 2.65 -1.80 4.44
C VAL A 292 2.29 -2.76 3.30
N THR A 293 2.76 -4.00 3.40
CA THR A 293 2.33 -5.12 2.54
C THR A 293 2.05 -6.37 3.42
N PRO A 294 1.12 -7.25 3.02
CA PRO A 294 0.66 -8.36 3.87
C PRO A 294 1.52 -9.64 3.72
N HIS A 295 2.79 -9.58 4.13
CA HIS A 295 3.76 -10.69 4.09
C HIS A 295 3.86 -11.32 2.68
N LEU A 296 4.10 -10.48 1.68
CA LEU A 296 4.16 -10.80 0.26
C LEU A 296 5.58 -11.11 -0.27
N GLY A 297 6.63 -11.03 0.55
CA GLY A 297 8.02 -11.22 0.13
C GLY A 297 8.35 -12.56 -0.56
N ALA A 298 7.47 -13.58 -0.47
CA ALA A 298 7.56 -14.85 -1.20
C ALA A 298 6.31 -15.15 -2.06
N SER A 299 5.41 -14.18 -2.23
CA SER A 299 4.15 -14.31 -2.98
C SER A 299 4.32 -13.95 -4.46
N THR A 300 5.25 -14.62 -5.14
CA THR A 300 5.42 -14.60 -6.60
C THR A 300 5.30 -16.01 -7.17
N ILE A 301 4.88 -16.13 -8.43
CA ILE A 301 4.69 -17.44 -9.09
C ILE A 301 5.99 -18.23 -9.04
N GLU A 302 7.10 -17.61 -9.47
CA GLU A 302 8.39 -18.30 -9.59
C GLU A 302 8.97 -18.74 -8.24
N ALA A 303 8.62 -18.07 -7.14
CA ALA A 303 9.03 -18.47 -5.79
C ALA A 303 8.21 -19.66 -5.26
N GLN A 304 6.92 -19.74 -5.58
CA GLN A 304 6.07 -20.88 -5.20
C GLN A 304 6.45 -22.13 -6.00
N GLU A 305 6.74 -21.99 -7.30
CA GLU A 305 7.23 -23.07 -8.16
C GLU A 305 8.61 -23.58 -7.70
N GLY A 306 9.55 -22.68 -7.39
CA GLY A 306 10.87 -23.06 -6.87
C GLY A 306 10.80 -23.81 -5.54
N VAL A 307 9.96 -23.36 -4.60
CA VAL A 307 9.74 -24.06 -3.31
C VAL A 307 9.07 -25.42 -3.52
N ALA A 308 8.14 -25.56 -4.47
CA ALA A 308 7.55 -26.86 -4.81
C ALA A 308 8.59 -27.84 -5.37
N LEU A 309 9.56 -27.36 -6.17
CA LEU A 309 10.68 -28.17 -6.67
C LEU A 309 11.62 -28.59 -5.53
N GLU A 310 12.06 -27.66 -4.67
CA GLU A 310 12.93 -27.97 -3.52
C GLU A 310 12.29 -29.00 -2.58
N ILE A 311 10.97 -28.95 -2.37
CA ILE A 311 10.23 -29.94 -1.58
C ILE A 311 10.18 -31.31 -2.30
N ALA A 312 9.93 -31.33 -3.61
CA ALA A 312 9.91 -32.57 -4.38
C ALA A 312 11.28 -33.28 -4.39
N GLU A 313 12.37 -32.54 -4.59
CA GLU A 313 13.74 -33.06 -4.51
C GLU A 313 14.05 -33.61 -3.11
N ALA A 314 13.66 -32.90 -2.05
CA ALA A 314 13.85 -33.34 -0.67
C ALA A 314 13.10 -34.63 -0.35
N VAL A 315 11.85 -34.77 -0.82
CA VAL A 315 11.06 -36.01 -0.65
C VAL A 315 11.68 -37.16 -1.45
N ILE A 316 12.16 -36.93 -2.68
CA ILE A 316 12.83 -37.94 -3.50
C ILE A 316 14.14 -38.42 -2.85
N GLY A 317 14.94 -37.50 -2.28
CA GLY A 317 16.14 -37.86 -1.51
C GLY A 317 15.82 -38.68 -0.26
N ALA A 318 14.86 -38.23 0.55
CA ALA A 318 14.44 -38.95 1.75
C ALA A 318 13.93 -40.38 1.44
N LEU A 319 13.21 -40.57 0.33
CA LEU A 319 12.74 -41.88 -0.15
C LEU A 319 13.88 -42.79 -0.67
N ARG A 320 15.07 -42.24 -0.94
CA ARG A 320 16.29 -43.00 -1.29
C ARG A 320 17.18 -43.30 -0.09
N GLY A 321 16.86 -42.75 1.09
CA GLY A 321 17.71 -42.80 2.28
C GLY A 321 18.74 -41.67 2.36
N ASP A 322 18.72 -40.70 1.44
CA ASP A 322 19.59 -39.52 1.49
C ASP A 322 19.15 -38.58 2.62
N LEU A 323 20.12 -37.94 3.29
CA LEU A 323 19.85 -36.89 4.28
C LEU A 323 19.36 -35.60 3.57
N ALA A 324 18.05 -35.49 3.42
CA ALA A 324 17.40 -34.32 2.81
C ALA A 324 17.75 -33.02 3.58
N ALA A 325 18.37 -32.08 2.87
CA ALA A 325 18.89 -30.83 3.44
C ALA A 325 17.83 -29.91 4.09
N THR A 326 16.54 -30.12 3.79
CA THR A 326 15.39 -29.39 4.32
C THR A 326 14.65 -30.14 5.43
N ALA A 327 15.09 -31.35 5.81
CA ALA A 327 14.49 -32.11 6.89
C ALA A 327 14.52 -31.34 8.22
N VAL A 328 13.46 -31.50 9.02
CA VAL A 328 13.27 -30.81 10.31
C VAL A 328 13.44 -31.73 11.53
N ASN A 329 13.57 -33.04 11.30
CA ASN A 329 13.66 -34.10 12.30
C ASN A 329 14.82 -35.07 11.98
N ALA A 330 15.35 -35.73 13.01
CA ALA A 330 16.52 -36.59 12.92
C ALA A 330 16.26 -37.92 12.19
N PRO A 331 17.27 -38.53 11.53
CA PRO A 331 17.24 -39.94 11.13
C PRO A 331 17.30 -40.87 12.36
N MET A 332 17.00 -42.16 12.14
CA MET A 332 17.10 -43.20 13.16
C MET A 332 18.55 -43.46 13.58
N VAL A 333 18.94 -42.90 14.73
CA VAL A 333 20.08 -43.41 15.53
C VAL A 333 19.55 -44.55 16.42
N PRO A 334 20.24 -45.70 16.55
CA PRO A 334 19.85 -46.75 17.49
C PRO A 334 19.71 -46.22 18.92
N ALA A 335 18.71 -46.70 19.65
CA ALA A 335 18.39 -46.18 20.98
C ALA A 335 19.53 -46.39 22.00
N GLU A 336 20.31 -47.48 21.85
CA GLU A 336 21.49 -47.73 22.69
C GLU A 336 22.54 -46.62 22.51
N VAL A 337 22.94 -46.33 21.26
CA VAL A 337 23.93 -45.29 20.92
C VAL A 337 23.44 -43.90 21.33
N LEU A 338 22.15 -43.62 21.18
CA LEU A 338 21.55 -42.35 21.62
C LEU A 338 21.59 -42.19 23.14
N SER A 339 21.31 -43.26 23.88
CA SER A 339 21.35 -43.27 25.36
C SER A 339 22.77 -43.07 25.89
N GLU A 340 23.76 -43.70 25.25
CA GLU A 340 25.17 -43.59 25.61
C GLU A 340 25.76 -42.21 25.29
N LEU A 341 25.51 -41.67 24.10
CA LEU A 341 26.06 -40.38 23.67
C LEU A 341 25.29 -39.16 24.21
N SER A 342 24.14 -39.35 24.87
CA SER A 342 23.26 -38.27 25.35
C SER A 342 23.97 -37.16 26.17
N PRO A 343 24.85 -37.45 27.15
CA PRO A 343 25.56 -36.38 27.88
C PRO A 343 26.53 -35.59 26.98
N TYR A 344 27.20 -36.28 26.06
CA TYR A 344 28.15 -35.71 25.11
C TYR A 344 27.45 -34.89 24.02
N VAL A 345 26.21 -35.25 23.66
CA VAL A 345 25.32 -34.48 22.77
C VAL A 345 24.97 -33.12 23.35
N VAL A 346 24.64 -33.06 24.65
CA VAL A 346 24.37 -31.80 25.35
C VAL A 346 25.63 -30.95 25.44
N LEU A 347 26.76 -31.56 25.80
CA LEU A 347 28.07 -30.90 25.84
C LEU A 347 28.48 -30.33 24.47
N ALA A 348 28.32 -31.09 23.40
CA ALA A 348 28.64 -30.68 22.03
C ALA A 348 27.85 -29.44 21.58
N GLU A 349 26.54 -29.40 21.84
CA GLU A 349 25.74 -28.21 21.52
C GLU A 349 26.17 -27.00 22.35
N LYS A 350 26.42 -27.18 23.65
CA LYS A 350 26.85 -26.11 24.56
C LYS A 350 28.21 -25.52 24.21
N LEU A 351 29.20 -26.36 23.86
CA LEU A 351 30.50 -25.89 23.37
C LEU A 351 30.37 -25.15 22.04
N GLY A 352 29.51 -25.62 21.12
CA GLY A 352 29.19 -24.90 19.88
C GLY A 352 28.58 -23.52 20.13
N ARG A 353 27.60 -23.43 21.05
CA ARG A 353 26.96 -22.17 21.46
C ARG A 353 27.92 -21.23 22.19
N LEU A 354 28.86 -21.75 22.98
CA LEU A 354 29.86 -20.95 23.68
C LEU A 354 30.89 -20.38 22.70
N VAL A 355 31.46 -21.22 21.84
CA VAL A 355 32.59 -20.80 20.98
C VAL A 355 32.17 -19.74 19.95
N VAL A 356 30.95 -19.83 19.38
CA VAL A 356 30.42 -18.80 18.48
C VAL A 356 30.19 -17.46 19.18
N GLN A 357 29.83 -17.47 20.47
CA GLN A 357 29.69 -16.24 21.26
C GLN A 357 31.02 -15.55 21.54
N LEU A 358 32.16 -16.24 21.47
CA LEU A 358 33.48 -15.65 21.73
C LEU A 358 34.06 -14.89 20.53
N VAL A 359 33.48 -15.04 19.33
CA VAL A 359 33.94 -14.38 18.10
C VAL A 359 33.67 -12.86 18.14
N ALA A 360 34.60 -12.07 17.61
CA ALA A 360 34.45 -10.63 17.45
C ALA A 360 33.58 -10.26 16.23
N VAL A 361 32.87 -9.13 16.35
CA VAL A 361 31.95 -8.60 15.33
C VAL A 361 32.69 -8.32 14.01
N GLY A 362 32.26 -8.99 12.93
CA GLY A 362 32.72 -8.72 11.56
C GLY A 362 33.89 -9.57 11.08
N SER A 363 34.47 -10.41 11.96
CA SER A 363 35.57 -11.30 11.59
C SER A 363 35.11 -12.41 10.64
N GLY A 364 33.94 -13.01 10.92
CA GLY A 364 33.32 -14.07 10.11
C GLY A 364 34.01 -15.43 10.25
N ILE A 365 33.23 -16.49 10.46
CA ILE A 365 33.79 -17.83 10.75
C ILE A 365 33.98 -18.61 9.44
N LYS A 366 35.23 -18.98 9.14
CA LYS A 366 35.60 -19.75 7.94
C LYS A 366 35.89 -21.23 8.21
N GLY A 367 36.58 -21.53 9.31
CA GLY A 367 37.04 -22.88 9.65
C GLY A 367 36.72 -23.26 11.08
N VAL A 368 36.10 -24.43 11.26
CA VAL A 368 35.86 -25.09 12.55
C VAL A 368 36.63 -26.41 12.57
N ARG A 369 37.41 -26.65 13.62
CA ARG A 369 38.06 -27.95 13.89
C ARG A 369 37.51 -28.49 15.20
N VAL A 370 36.87 -29.64 15.15
CA VAL A 370 36.38 -30.36 16.33
C VAL A 370 37.31 -31.53 16.61
N VAL A 371 37.87 -31.57 17.82
CA VAL A 371 38.74 -32.65 18.27
C VAL A 371 37.99 -33.45 19.32
N TYR A 372 37.91 -34.76 19.14
CA TYR A 372 37.36 -35.69 20.12
C TYR A 372 38.48 -36.52 20.72
N SER A 373 38.59 -36.53 22.05
CA SER A 373 39.54 -37.40 22.75
C SER A 373 38.81 -38.62 23.29
N SER A 374 39.27 -39.83 22.97
CA SER A 374 38.61 -41.09 23.39
C SER A 374 39.60 -42.24 23.48
N ALA A 375 39.28 -43.25 24.30
CA ALA A 375 39.96 -44.54 24.37
C ALA A 375 39.32 -45.63 23.49
N ARG A 376 38.24 -45.30 22.76
CA ARG A 376 37.62 -46.21 21.78
C ARG A 376 38.35 -46.17 20.44
N ASP A 377 38.26 -47.27 19.70
CA ASP A 377 38.68 -47.31 18.31
C ASP A 377 37.84 -46.32 17.46
N PRO A 378 38.43 -45.66 16.44
CA PRO A 378 37.67 -44.83 15.51
C PRO A 378 36.44 -45.51 14.88
N ASP A 379 36.46 -46.80 14.58
CA ASP A 379 35.31 -47.47 13.95
C ASP A 379 34.17 -47.76 14.96
N ASP A 380 34.46 -47.80 16.26
CA ASP A 380 33.50 -48.00 17.35
C ASP A 380 32.86 -46.69 17.88
N LEU A 381 33.29 -45.52 17.42
CA LEU A 381 32.79 -44.21 17.89
C LEU A 381 32.11 -43.39 16.79
N ASP A 382 30.77 -43.35 16.82
CA ASP A 382 29.96 -42.54 15.91
C ASP A 382 29.90 -41.05 16.30
N THR A 383 30.91 -40.29 15.86
CA THR A 383 30.96 -38.83 16.08
C THR A 383 29.97 -38.03 15.23
N ARG A 384 29.21 -38.63 14.29
CA ARG A 384 28.32 -37.89 13.37
C ARG A 384 27.24 -37.11 14.11
N LEU A 385 26.70 -37.70 15.18
CA LEU A 385 25.74 -37.08 16.09
C LEU A 385 26.37 -35.89 16.83
N LEU A 386 27.56 -36.07 17.41
CA LEU A 386 28.28 -35.01 18.15
C LEU A 386 28.66 -33.84 17.24
N ARG A 387 29.22 -34.13 16.06
CA ARG A 387 29.54 -33.17 15.00
C ARG A 387 28.33 -32.29 14.69
N ALA A 388 27.20 -32.90 14.35
CA ALA A 388 26.00 -32.17 13.98
C ALA A 388 25.45 -31.29 15.11
N MET A 389 25.67 -31.66 16.37
CA MET A 389 25.31 -30.84 17.53
C MET A 389 26.28 -29.68 17.78
N VAL A 390 27.60 -29.86 17.57
CA VAL A 390 28.55 -28.73 17.53
C VAL A 390 28.20 -27.77 16.38
N THR A 391 27.93 -28.30 15.18
CA THR A 391 27.49 -27.52 14.01
C THR A 391 26.21 -26.74 14.33
N LYS A 392 25.20 -27.39 14.93
CA LYS A 392 23.96 -26.73 15.37
C LYS A 392 24.26 -25.61 16.36
N GLY A 393 25.05 -25.88 17.41
CA GLY A 393 25.40 -24.89 18.43
C GLY A 393 26.09 -23.64 17.87
N ILE A 394 26.93 -23.79 16.84
CA ILE A 394 27.58 -22.67 16.14
C ILE A 394 26.61 -21.96 15.18
N VAL A 395 25.77 -22.70 14.45
CA VAL A 395 24.99 -22.17 13.31
C VAL A 395 23.61 -21.64 13.71
N GLU A 396 22.99 -22.18 14.76
CA GLU A 396 21.66 -21.75 15.22
C GLU A 396 21.63 -20.30 15.74
N PRO A 397 22.55 -19.83 16.62
CA PRO A 397 22.53 -18.47 17.15
C PRO A 397 22.72 -17.38 16.07
N ILE A 398 23.19 -17.77 14.89
CA ILE A 398 23.52 -16.87 13.78
C ILE A 398 22.50 -16.97 12.62
N SER A 399 21.40 -17.71 12.79
CA SER A 399 20.47 -18.11 11.71
C SER A 399 19.01 -17.73 11.92
N SER A 400 18.30 -17.51 10.79
CA SER A 400 16.85 -17.25 10.73
C SER A 400 16.02 -18.48 10.34
N ALA A 401 16.68 -19.57 9.96
CA ALA A 401 16.07 -20.87 9.71
C ALA A 401 16.17 -21.73 10.97
N PHE A 402 15.15 -22.55 11.22
CA PHE A 402 15.15 -23.54 12.30
C PHE A 402 16.28 -24.56 12.06
N VAL A 403 17.34 -24.50 12.87
CA VAL A 403 18.50 -25.38 12.72
C VAL A 403 18.31 -26.64 13.56
N ASN A 404 18.40 -27.79 12.91
CA ASN A 404 18.32 -29.10 13.53
C ASN A 404 19.50 -29.97 13.09
N ILE A 405 19.67 -31.12 13.72
CA ILE A 405 20.77 -32.07 13.48
C ILE A 405 20.99 -32.41 11.99
N VAL A 406 19.94 -32.47 11.16
CA VAL A 406 20.08 -32.84 9.73
C VAL A 406 20.48 -31.65 8.87
N ASN A 407 19.86 -30.49 9.07
CA ASN A 407 20.13 -29.32 8.23
C ASN A 407 21.35 -28.50 8.68
N ALA A 408 21.90 -28.72 9.89
CA ALA A 408 23.00 -27.95 10.44
C ALA A 408 24.22 -27.88 9.49
N ASP A 409 24.67 -29.04 9.01
CA ASP A 409 25.84 -29.16 8.11
C ASP A 409 25.58 -28.55 6.71
N TYR A 410 24.32 -28.47 6.27
CA TYR A 410 23.93 -27.79 5.04
C TYR A 410 23.89 -26.27 5.21
N VAL A 411 23.28 -25.77 6.30
CA VAL A 411 23.26 -24.33 6.62
C VAL A 411 24.69 -23.82 6.88
N ALA A 412 25.56 -24.64 7.46
CA ALA A 412 26.99 -24.38 7.58
C ALA A 412 27.65 -24.18 6.20
N LYS A 413 27.49 -25.15 5.29
CA LYS A 413 28.02 -25.07 3.92
C LYS A 413 27.51 -23.84 3.16
N GLN A 414 26.24 -23.47 3.29
CA GLN A 414 25.67 -22.26 2.65
C GLN A 414 26.27 -20.94 3.16
N ARG A 415 26.82 -20.93 4.38
CA ARG A 415 27.55 -19.80 4.96
C ARG A 415 29.04 -19.78 4.58
N GLY A 416 29.57 -20.88 4.04
CA GLY A 416 30.98 -21.06 3.73
C GLY A 416 31.81 -21.63 4.88
N LEU A 417 31.14 -22.17 5.92
CA LEU A 417 31.81 -22.84 7.03
C LEU A 417 32.40 -24.18 6.58
N ARG A 418 33.72 -24.33 6.67
CA ARG A 418 34.40 -25.63 6.54
C ARG A 418 34.58 -26.24 7.93
N ILE A 419 33.92 -27.37 8.17
CA ILE A 419 34.01 -28.13 9.41
C ILE A 419 34.91 -29.35 9.17
N VAL A 420 35.89 -29.54 10.05
CA VAL A 420 36.84 -30.66 10.04
C VAL A 420 36.78 -31.34 11.41
N GLU A 421 36.79 -32.67 11.40
CA GLU A 421 36.85 -33.49 12.61
C GLU A 421 38.24 -34.12 12.75
N GLU A 422 38.67 -34.30 13.98
CA GLU A 422 39.91 -34.97 14.36
C GLU A 422 39.63 -35.84 15.59
N ARG A 423 40.31 -36.99 15.67
CA ARG A 423 40.13 -37.97 16.76
C ARG A 423 41.49 -38.25 17.37
N VAL A 424 41.61 -38.04 18.67
CA VAL A 424 42.82 -38.29 19.46
C VAL A 424 42.57 -39.53 20.30
N PHE A 425 43.29 -40.60 19.98
CA PHE A 425 43.28 -41.82 20.77
C PHE A 425 44.05 -41.61 22.09
N LEU A 426 43.48 -42.06 23.21
CA LEU A 426 44.07 -41.97 24.54
C LEU A 426 44.09 -43.33 25.22
N ASP A 427 45.12 -43.58 26.04
CA ASP A 427 45.14 -44.73 26.95
C ASP A 427 44.10 -44.55 28.06
N GLY A 428 43.05 -45.38 28.09
CA GLY A 428 41.96 -45.29 29.06
C GLY A 428 40.93 -46.43 28.96
N PRO A 429 39.89 -46.44 29.81
CA PRO A 429 38.83 -47.43 29.75
C PRO A 429 37.89 -47.17 28.55
N PRO A 430 37.68 -48.13 27.62
CA PRO A 430 36.81 -47.94 26.46
C PRO A 430 35.32 -47.87 26.82
N GLU A 431 34.97 -48.16 28.08
CA GLU A 431 33.63 -47.98 28.64
C GLU A 431 33.18 -46.51 28.59
N VAL A 432 34.11 -45.55 28.64
CA VAL A 432 33.85 -44.12 28.51
C VAL A 432 33.89 -43.71 27.03
N PRO A 433 32.78 -43.20 26.43
CA PRO A 433 32.75 -42.90 24.99
C PRO A 433 33.70 -41.78 24.56
N LEU A 434 33.85 -40.72 25.37
CA LEU A 434 34.78 -39.62 25.15
C LEU A 434 35.34 -39.10 26.48
N GLU A 435 36.64 -38.80 26.51
CA GLU A 435 37.29 -38.07 27.59
C GLU A 435 37.08 -36.55 27.45
N SER A 436 37.09 -36.00 26.23
CA SER A 436 36.83 -34.58 25.99
C SER A 436 36.31 -34.27 24.59
N ILE A 437 35.65 -33.11 24.46
CA ILE A 437 35.34 -32.46 23.19
C ILE A 437 36.01 -31.08 23.19
N GLN A 438 36.82 -30.80 22.18
CA GLN A 438 37.51 -29.52 22.01
C GLN A 438 37.10 -28.89 20.68
N VAL A 439 36.77 -27.59 20.68
CA VAL A 439 36.32 -26.86 19.49
C VAL A 439 37.22 -25.66 19.24
N HIS A 440 37.80 -25.61 18.04
CA HIS A 440 38.66 -24.52 17.58
C HIS A 440 37.99 -23.76 16.44
N LEU A 441 38.03 -22.42 16.52
CA LEU A 441 37.74 -21.54 15.39
C LEU A 441 39.04 -20.89 14.91
N ALA A 442 39.36 -21.07 13.64
CA ALA A 442 40.59 -20.58 13.02
C ALA A 442 40.32 -19.39 12.09
N ASN A 443 41.27 -18.44 12.05
CA ASN A 443 41.17 -17.16 11.34
C ASN A 443 39.98 -16.30 11.81
N VAL A 444 39.75 -16.25 13.13
CA VAL A 444 38.74 -15.39 13.76
C VAL A 444 39.38 -14.53 14.84
N GLU A 445 38.94 -13.28 14.93
CA GLU A 445 39.19 -12.41 16.07
C GLU A 445 38.24 -12.78 17.23
N SER A 446 38.67 -12.55 18.47
CA SER A 446 37.89 -12.87 19.67
C SER A 446 37.47 -11.60 20.40
N LYS A 447 36.21 -11.55 20.86
CA LYS A 447 35.75 -10.51 21.81
C LYS A 447 36.38 -10.66 23.20
N PHE A 448 37.02 -11.80 23.45
CA PHE A 448 37.66 -12.15 24.71
C PHE A 448 39.06 -12.72 24.44
N ALA A 449 40.09 -11.89 24.58
CA ALA A 449 41.47 -12.25 24.21
C ALA A 449 41.99 -13.52 24.92
N GLY A 450 41.55 -13.79 26.16
CA GLY A 450 41.90 -15.00 26.91
C GLY A 450 41.31 -16.32 26.38
N ALA A 451 40.48 -16.29 25.34
CA ALA A 451 40.00 -17.48 24.64
C ALA A 451 40.87 -17.88 23.44
N LEU A 452 41.89 -17.08 23.11
CA LEU A 452 42.87 -17.42 22.08
C LEU A 452 43.88 -18.42 22.64
N SER A 453 44.17 -19.47 21.88
CA SER A 453 45.33 -20.34 22.08
C SER A 453 46.61 -19.69 21.54
N ASP A 454 47.76 -20.28 21.86
CA ASP A 454 49.07 -19.79 21.39
C ASP A 454 49.22 -19.80 19.85
N ALA A 455 48.35 -20.55 19.15
CA ALA A 455 48.24 -20.57 17.68
C ALA A 455 47.32 -19.47 17.10
N GLY A 456 46.77 -18.59 17.94
CA GLY A 456 45.84 -17.54 17.52
C GLY A 456 44.49 -18.09 17.05
N HIS A 457 43.97 -19.13 17.72
CA HIS A 457 42.64 -19.71 17.43
C HIS A 457 41.76 -19.58 18.68
N ILE A 458 40.47 -19.29 18.52
CA ILE A 458 39.55 -19.40 19.66
C ILE A 458 39.41 -20.89 19.99
N CYS A 459 39.77 -21.28 21.21
CA CYS A 459 39.73 -22.67 21.66
C CYS A 459 38.88 -22.80 22.93
N VAL A 460 38.01 -23.80 22.97
CA VAL A 460 37.33 -24.27 24.18
C VAL A 460 37.37 -25.79 24.26
N GLU A 461 37.56 -26.34 25.46
CA GLU A 461 37.38 -27.76 25.75
C GLU A 461 36.30 -27.93 26.81
N GLY A 462 35.49 -28.98 26.70
CA GLY A 462 34.67 -29.45 27.80
C GLY A 462 34.69 -30.97 27.96
N LYS A 463 34.24 -31.41 29.14
CA LYS A 463 34.14 -32.81 29.55
C LYS A 463 32.78 -33.07 30.21
N VAL A 464 32.38 -34.33 30.25
CA VAL A 464 31.23 -34.77 31.05
C VAL A 464 31.76 -35.17 32.44
N ARG A 465 31.18 -34.62 33.50
CA ARG A 465 31.45 -35.01 34.90
C ARG A 465 30.39 -35.99 35.41
N ASP A 466 30.63 -36.53 36.60
CA ASP A 466 29.69 -37.44 37.29
C ASP A 466 28.25 -36.91 37.29
N GLY A 467 27.28 -37.81 37.09
CA GLY A 467 25.88 -37.45 36.90
C GLY A 467 25.54 -36.88 35.51
N GLY A 468 26.50 -36.83 34.56
CA GLY A 468 26.27 -36.38 33.18
C GLY A 468 26.41 -34.87 32.98
N ALA A 469 26.92 -34.13 33.97
CA ALA A 469 26.97 -32.67 33.94
C ALA A 469 28.05 -32.15 32.96
N SER A 470 27.63 -31.34 31.98
CA SER A 470 28.53 -30.70 31.02
C SER A 470 29.41 -29.64 31.70
N HIS A 471 30.74 -29.81 31.67
CA HIS A 471 31.70 -28.87 32.23
C HIS A 471 32.63 -28.31 31.15
N LEU A 472 33.05 -27.06 31.32
CA LEU A 472 34.10 -26.38 30.55
C LEU A 472 35.43 -26.58 31.26
N THR A 473 36.42 -27.14 30.57
CA THR A 473 37.74 -27.50 31.12
C THR A 473 38.90 -26.65 30.59
N LEU A 474 38.72 -25.99 29.44
CA LEU A 474 39.72 -25.11 28.82
C LEU A 474 39.06 -23.91 28.13
N VAL A 475 39.68 -22.74 28.23
CA VAL A 475 39.39 -21.54 27.43
C VAL A 475 40.73 -20.94 26.99
N GLY A 476 40.98 -20.88 25.67
CA GLY A 476 42.28 -20.48 25.12
C GLY A 476 43.39 -21.44 25.56
N SER A 477 44.40 -20.93 26.26
CA SER A 477 45.43 -21.72 26.95
C SER A 477 45.23 -21.85 28.47
N LEU A 478 44.10 -21.37 29.01
CA LEU A 478 43.78 -21.40 30.44
C LEU A 478 42.82 -22.54 30.79
N SER A 479 43.28 -23.48 31.61
CA SER A 479 42.40 -24.50 32.20
C SER A 479 41.45 -23.86 33.20
N VAL A 480 40.19 -24.28 33.16
CA VAL A 480 39.11 -23.93 34.09
C VAL A 480 38.42 -25.22 34.53
N ASP A 481 37.52 -25.14 35.52
CA ASP A 481 36.54 -26.20 35.76
C ASP A 481 35.25 -25.52 36.24
N VAL A 482 34.25 -25.47 35.35
CA VAL A 482 32.96 -24.81 35.59
C VAL A 482 31.84 -25.54 34.85
N SER A 483 30.66 -25.57 35.46
CA SER A 483 29.45 -26.09 34.81
C SER A 483 29.04 -25.22 33.61
N LEU A 484 28.49 -25.85 32.58
CA LEU A 484 27.83 -25.20 31.44
C LEU A 484 26.30 -25.13 31.61
N GLU A 485 25.80 -25.22 32.84
CA GLU A 485 24.42 -24.88 33.21
C GLU A 485 24.29 -23.40 33.64
N GLY A 486 23.15 -22.77 33.32
CA GLY A 486 22.87 -21.39 33.70
C GLY A 486 23.65 -20.33 32.89
N ASN A 487 23.88 -19.17 33.50
CA ASN A 487 24.58 -18.06 32.87
C ASN A 487 26.06 -18.03 33.29
N LEU A 488 26.97 -17.87 32.33
CA LEU A 488 28.42 -17.89 32.55
C LEU A 488 29.07 -16.55 32.19
N ILE A 489 29.67 -15.89 33.16
CA ILE A 489 30.52 -14.71 32.96
C ILE A 489 31.97 -15.17 32.83
N LEU A 490 32.65 -14.77 31.75
CA LEU A 490 34.11 -14.91 31.61
C LEU A 490 34.76 -13.53 31.75
N CYS A 491 35.56 -13.36 32.80
CA CYS A 491 36.33 -12.14 33.09
C CYS A 491 37.83 -12.41 32.90
N GLY A 492 38.48 -11.59 32.06
CA GLY A 492 39.91 -11.66 31.78
C GLY A 492 40.61 -10.52 32.49
N GLN A 493 41.63 -10.82 33.29
CA GLN A 493 42.21 -9.88 34.25
C GLN A 493 43.73 -10.09 34.41
N LEU A 494 44.41 -9.09 34.95
CA LEU A 494 45.74 -9.28 35.55
C LEU A 494 45.56 -9.72 37.01
N ASP A 495 46.37 -10.66 37.46
CA ASP A 495 46.34 -11.23 38.82
C ASP A 495 46.82 -10.22 39.88
N HIS A 496 45.92 -9.32 40.28
CA HIS A 496 46.16 -8.31 41.31
C HIS A 496 45.22 -8.47 42.53
N PRO A 497 45.69 -8.12 43.74
CA PRO A 497 44.87 -8.17 44.96
C PRO A 497 43.51 -7.48 44.85
N GLY A 498 42.50 -8.11 45.45
CA GLY A 498 41.16 -7.54 45.61
C GLY A 498 40.33 -7.41 44.33
N ILE A 499 40.71 -8.00 43.20
CA ILE A 499 39.83 -8.03 42.01
C ILE A 499 38.65 -8.99 42.23
N ILE A 500 38.89 -10.23 42.69
CA ILE A 500 37.84 -11.21 43.01
C ILE A 500 36.78 -10.62 43.96
N GLY A 501 37.22 -9.99 45.06
CA GLY A 501 36.34 -9.34 46.01
C GLY A 501 35.56 -8.15 45.43
N ARG A 502 36.15 -7.40 44.48
CA ARG A 502 35.45 -6.30 43.78
C ARG A 502 34.37 -6.83 42.83
N VAL A 503 34.66 -7.86 42.03
CA VAL A 503 33.67 -8.46 41.11
C VAL A 503 32.49 -9.06 41.89
N GLY A 504 32.76 -9.84 42.94
CA GLY A 504 31.71 -10.35 43.83
C GLY A 504 30.90 -9.24 44.52
N SER A 505 31.56 -8.15 44.93
CA SER A 505 30.87 -6.97 45.51
C SER A 505 29.99 -6.22 44.50
N ILE A 506 30.34 -6.22 43.21
CA ILE A 506 29.51 -5.61 42.16
C ILE A 506 28.26 -6.47 41.91
N LEU A 507 28.44 -7.78 41.72
CA LEU A 507 27.32 -8.71 41.50
C LEU A 507 26.34 -8.71 42.69
N GLY A 508 26.86 -8.81 43.92
CA GLY A 508 26.04 -8.76 45.14
C GLY A 508 25.29 -7.42 45.33
N LYS A 509 25.90 -6.28 45.00
CA LYS A 509 25.22 -4.96 45.01
C LYS A 509 24.10 -4.85 43.96
N MET A 510 24.22 -5.59 42.88
CA MET A 510 23.22 -5.67 41.80
C MET A 510 22.21 -6.81 42.03
N ASN A 511 22.20 -7.43 43.21
CA ASN A 511 21.36 -8.57 43.59
C ASN A 511 21.52 -9.82 42.70
N VAL A 512 22.66 -9.97 42.02
CA VAL A 512 22.97 -11.16 41.21
C VAL A 512 23.67 -12.20 42.08
N ASN A 513 23.06 -13.37 42.26
CA ASN A 513 23.67 -14.47 42.99
C ASN A 513 24.74 -15.18 42.15
N VAL A 514 25.79 -15.66 42.82
CA VAL A 514 26.89 -16.45 42.23
C VAL A 514 26.74 -17.90 42.65
N SER A 515 26.47 -18.79 41.70
CA SER A 515 26.32 -20.23 41.95
C SER A 515 27.66 -20.97 41.99
N PHE A 516 28.64 -20.54 41.21
CA PHE A 516 30.02 -21.03 41.28
C PHE A 516 31.02 -19.97 40.78
N MET A 517 32.28 -20.09 41.20
CA MET A 517 33.38 -19.26 40.69
C MET A 517 34.66 -20.07 40.61
N SER A 518 35.31 -20.06 39.44
CA SER A 518 36.60 -20.69 39.19
C SER A 518 37.59 -19.64 38.71
N VAL A 519 38.82 -19.66 39.23
CA VAL A 519 39.87 -18.69 38.88
C VAL A 519 41.16 -19.43 38.53
N SER A 520 41.72 -19.12 37.37
CA SER A 520 42.93 -19.74 36.84
C SER A 520 43.88 -18.68 36.30
N ARG A 521 45.19 -18.92 36.39
CA ARG A 521 46.24 -17.94 36.02
C ARG A 521 47.44 -18.59 35.35
N THR A 522 47.98 -17.89 34.36
CA THR A 522 49.21 -18.30 33.65
C THR A 522 50.45 -18.29 34.57
N ALA A 523 50.56 -17.27 35.40
CA ALA A 523 51.57 -17.11 36.45
C ALA A 523 51.11 -16.05 37.47
N PRO A 524 51.68 -15.99 38.69
CA PRO A 524 51.43 -14.91 39.63
C PRO A 524 51.70 -13.53 39.00
N GLY A 525 50.75 -12.60 39.15
CA GLY A 525 50.85 -11.24 38.59
C GLY A 525 50.76 -11.14 37.06
N LYS A 526 50.45 -12.23 36.35
CA LYS A 526 50.19 -12.23 34.89
C LYS A 526 48.69 -12.38 34.59
N GLN A 527 48.34 -12.75 33.36
CA GLN A 527 46.97 -12.95 32.93
C GLN A 527 46.31 -14.11 33.69
N ALA A 528 45.07 -13.86 34.11
CA ALA A 528 44.16 -14.79 34.75
C ALA A 528 42.77 -14.71 34.10
N ILE A 529 42.03 -15.81 34.19
CA ILE A 529 40.61 -15.89 33.88
C ILE A 529 39.82 -16.17 35.16
N MET A 530 38.69 -15.49 35.31
CA MET A 530 37.67 -15.80 36.30
C MET A 530 36.39 -16.19 35.55
N ALA A 531 35.95 -17.43 35.73
CA ALA A 531 34.71 -17.95 35.20
C ALA A 531 33.67 -18.01 36.34
N ILE A 532 32.53 -17.34 36.16
CA ILE A 532 31.52 -17.12 37.21
C ILE A 532 30.16 -17.65 36.71
N GLY A 533 29.60 -18.62 37.41
CA GLY A 533 28.21 -19.02 37.26
C GLY A 533 27.31 -18.06 38.02
N VAL A 534 26.27 -17.57 37.36
CA VAL A 534 25.25 -16.70 37.98
C VAL A 534 23.84 -17.19 37.62
N ASP A 535 22.94 -17.10 38.59
CA ASP A 535 21.59 -17.66 38.45
C ASP A 535 20.71 -16.83 37.49
N GLU A 536 20.96 -15.52 37.41
CA GLU A 536 20.22 -14.56 36.60
C GLU A 536 21.18 -13.77 35.69
N GLU A 537 20.70 -13.30 34.53
CA GLU A 537 21.52 -12.51 33.60
C GLU A 537 21.88 -11.13 34.21
N PRO A 538 23.17 -10.77 34.38
CA PRO A 538 23.54 -9.49 34.97
C PRO A 538 23.15 -8.32 34.06
N GLY A 539 22.45 -7.34 34.63
CA GLY A 539 22.06 -6.13 33.89
C GLY A 539 23.25 -5.39 33.27
N LYS A 540 23.01 -4.69 32.15
CA LYS A 540 24.05 -3.97 31.37
C LYS A 540 24.94 -3.04 32.22
N GLU A 541 24.42 -2.49 33.31
CA GLU A 541 25.16 -1.66 34.26
C GLU A 541 26.17 -2.47 35.09
N ALA A 542 25.79 -3.65 35.59
CA ALA A 542 26.68 -4.56 36.30
C ALA A 542 27.87 -4.99 35.42
N LEU A 543 27.59 -5.35 34.16
CA LEU A 543 28.61 -5.71 33.17
C LEU A 543 29.53 -4.51 32.86
N LYS A 544 28.98 -3.30 32.69
CA LYS A 544 29.79 -2.07 32.54
C LYS A 544 30.69 -1.84 33.75
N LEU A 545 30.18 -1.97 34.98
CA LEU A 545 30.96 -1.76 36.22
C LEU A 545 32.10 -2.77 36.38
N ILE A 546 31.92 -4.01 35.92
CA ILE A 546 32.99 -5.04 35.88
C ILE A 546 34.06 -4.67 34.85
N VAL A 547 33.67 -4.18 33.67
CA VAL A 547 34.60 -3.74 32.59
C VAL A 547 35.32 -2.42 32.94
N PHE A 548 34.69 -1.51 33.69
CA PHE A 548 35.25 -0.20 34.08
C PHE A 548 36.39 -0.29 35.12
N LEU A 549 36.88 -1.50 35.41
CA LEU A 549 38.12 -1.73 36.14
C LEU A 549 39.39 -1.53 35.28
N GLY A 550 39.24 -1.16 34.00
CA GLY A 550 40.30 -0.70 33.09
C GLY A 550 40.08 0.74 32.55
N PRO A 551 41.11 1.42 31.99
CA PRO A 551 41.09 2.88 31.79
C PRO A 551 40.48 3.42 30.48
N TYR A 552 39.50 4.33 30.64
CA TYR A 552 39.08 5.51 29.86
C TYR A 552 39.48 5.78 28.38
N CYS A 553 38.49 6.21 27.57
CA CYS A 553 38.63 7.18 26.45
C CYS A 553 37.27 7.92 26.17
N VAL A 554 37.27 9.17 25.67
CA VAL A 554 36.15 10.15 25.87
C VAL A 554 36.07 11.28 24.79
N GLN A 555 34.85 11.62 24.27
CA GLN A 555 34.41 12.86 23.55
C GLN A 555 35.13 13.20 22.19
N GLU A 556 34.82 14.16 21.27
CA GLU A 556 33.80 15.21 20.95
C GLU A 556 34.04 15.71 19.47
N GLU A 557 33.29 16.54 18.69
CA GLU A 557 31.88 17.05 18.62
C GLU A 557 31.57 17.74 17.23
N SER A 558 30.33 18.27 17.05
CA SER A 558 29.93 19.53 16.34
C SER A 558 29.87 19.76 14.79
N ILE A 559 28.65 20.16 14.36
CA ILE A 559 28.25 21.20 13.34
C ILE A 559 28.34 20.93 11.80
N GLY A 560 27.20 21.14 11.10
CA GLY A 560 27.10 21.32 9.63
C GLY A 560 25.65 21.28 9.09
N ALA A 561 25.20 22.27 8.30
CA ALA A 561 23.77 22.49 7.99
C ALA A 561 23.36 22.40 6.49
N THR A 562 22.04 22.25 6.24
CA THR A 562 21.25 22.82 5.09
C THR A 562 20.57 21.85 4.08
N MET A 563 19.24 21.74 4.23
CA MET A 563 18.15 21.61 3.21
C MET A 563 17.91 20.39 2.27
N GLN A 564 16.60 20.06 2.23
CA GLN A 564 15.72 19.76 1.07
C GLN A 564 15.66 18.36 0.41
N VAL A 565 14.50 17.70 0.65
CA VAL A 565 13.59 16.91 -0.24
C VAL A 565 14.15 16.24 -1.50
N VAL A 566 13.76 14.99 -1.81
CA VAL A 566 12.47 14.62 -2.45
C VAL A 566 12.10 13.09 -2.24
N PRO A 567 10.82 12.63 -2.03
CA PRO A 567 10.39 11.24 -1.65
C PRO A 567 9.93 10.22 -2.74
N ALA A 568 9.47 9.01 -2.38
CA ALA A 568 9.24 7.88 -3.32
C ALA A 568 7.77 7.67 -3.79
N THR A 569 7.58 7.16 -5.02
CA THR A 569 6.25 7.03 -5.67
C THR A 569 6.03 5.69 -6.39
N LEU A 570 5.69 4.61 -5.68
CA LEU A 570 5.05 3.40 -6.28
C LEU A 570 4.38 2.47 -5.23
N GLN A 571 3.21 2.82 -4.66
CA GLN A 571 2.50 1.90 -3.72
C GLN A 571 1.04 2.22 -3.35
N ARG A 572 0.49 3.39 -3.70
CA ARG A 572 -0.76 3.90 -3.08
C ARG A 572 -2.08 3.28 -3.57
N GLY A 573 -2.04 2.19 -4.33
CA GLY A 573 -3.22 1.34 -4.59
C GLY A 573 -3.65 0.50 -3.37
N LEU A 574 -2.69 0.03 -2.56
CA LEU A 574 -2.94 -0.92 -1.47
C LEU A 574 -3.62 -0.30 -0.24
N LYS A 575 -3.46 1.02 0.00
CA LYS A 575 -3.76 1.66 1.28
C LYS A 575 -5.21 2.15 1.47
N ARG A 576 -6.20 1.61 0.73
CA ARG A 576 -7.59 2.14 0.76
C ARG A 576 -8.77 1.14 0.82
N GLN A 577 -8.55 -0.17 0.85
CA GLN A 577 -9.62 -1.10 1.27
C GLN A 577 -9.56 -1.31 2.80
N ALA A 578 -10.66 -1.02 3.49
CA ALA A 578 -10.66 -0.81 4.94
C ALA A 578 -10.39 -2.09 5.77
N GLY A 579 -9.31 -2.09 6.55
CA GLY A 579 -9.09 -2.98 7.70
C GLY A 579 -9.10 -4.49 7.41
N LYS A 580 -8.78 -4.91 6.17
CA LYS A 580 -8.82 -6.32 5.73
C LYS A 580 -7.46 -6.77 5.19
N TRP A 581 -6.81 -7.66 5.93
CA TRP A 581 -5.60 -8.37 5.51
C TRP A 581 -5.96 -9.44 4.46
N GLN A 582 -5.47 -9.29 3.22
CA GLN A 582 -5.87 -10.13 2.08
C GLN A 582 -4.66 -10.66 1.31
N ARG A 583 -3.89 -11.58 1.93
CA ARG A 583 -2.65 -12.14 1.37
C ARG A 583 -2.86 -12.85 0.02
N GLY A 584 -3.86 -13.74 -0.07
CA GLY A 584 -4.14 -14.54 -1.28
C GLY A 584 -4.73 -13.80 -2.48
N LYS A 585 -4.77 -12.46 -2.47
CA LYS A 585 -5.32 -11.62 -3.55
C LYS A 585 -4.24 -11.07 -4.50
N TYR A 586 -2.97 -11.11 -4.08
CA TYR A 586 -1.86 -10.46 -4.78
C TYR A 586 -0.76 -11.48 -5.08
N VAL A 587 -0.34 -11.55 -6.35
CA VAL A 587 0.76 -12.42 -6.80
C VAL A 587 1.67 -11.60 -7.70
N GLY A 588 2.91 -11.39 -7.27
CA GLY A 588 3.92 -10.70 -8.06
C GLY A 588 4.57 -11.60 -9.11
N VAL A 589 5.35 -10.98 -10.00
CA VAL A 589 6.18 -11.66 -11.01
C VAL A 589 7.63 -11.20 -10.81
N THR A 590 8.59 -12.14 -10.85
CA THR A 590 10.01 -11.79 -10.73
C THR A 590 10.50 -10.96 -11.92
N LEU A 591 11.49 -10.09 -11.69
CA LEU A 591 12.20 -9.39 -12.76
C LEU A 591 13.45 -10.16 -13.23
N VAL A 592 13.95 -11.11 -12.44
CA VAL A 592 15.20 -11.83 -12.75
C VAL A 592 14.98 -12.77 -13.94
N GLY A 593 15.83 -12.68 -14.96
CA GLY A 593 15.71 -13.49 -16.18
C GLY A 593 14.49 -13.15 -17.04
N LYS A 594 13.92 -11.95 -16.90
CA LYS A 594 12.91 -11.39 -17.80
C LYS A 594 13.54 -10.35 -18.72
N THR A 595 13.04 -10.23 -19.95
CA THR A 595 13.56 -9.29 -20.95
C THR A 595 12.85 -7.94 -20.83
N LEU A 596 13.62 -6.86 -20.67
CA LEU A 596 13.18 -5.48 -20.83
C LEU A 596 13.59 -4.93 -22.20
N ALA A 597 12.63 -4.48 -23.00
CA ALA A 597 12.89 -3.62 -24.16
C ALA A 597 12.86 -2.14 -23.77
N VAL A 598 13.96 -1.43 -24.02
CA VAL A 598 14.09 0.01 -23.82
C VAL A 598 13.86 0.72 -25.17
N MET A 599 12.70 1.33 -25.34
CA MET A 599 12.31 2.02 -26.57
C MET A 599 12.72 3.50 -26.48
N GLY A 600 13.71 3.91 -27.28
CA GLY A 600 14.36 5.22 -27.20
C GLY A 600 15.58 5.21 -26.26
N PHE A 601 16.77 5.34 -26.83
CA PHE A 601 18.07 5.15 -26.17
C PHE A 601 18.88 6.46 -26.03
N GLY A 602 18.16 7.58 -25.95
CA GLY A 602 18.69 8.92 -25.73
C GLY A 602 19.31 9.12 -24.34
N LYS A 603 18.91 10.14 -23.58
CA LYS A 603 19.51 10.42 -22.25
C LYS A 603 19.01 9.50 -21.13
N VAL A 604 17.80 8.95 -21.24
CA VAL A 604 17.15 8.16 -20.16
C VAL A 604 17.31 6.64 -20.38
N GLY A 605 17.18 6.16 -21.62
CA GLY A 605 17.27 4.73 -21.95
C GLY A 605 18.52 4.01 -21.41
N PRO A 606 19.75 4.53 -21.57
CA PRO A 606 20.96 3.89 -21.04
C PRO A 606 20.98 3.75 -19.51
N GLU A 607 20.30 4.66 -18.81
CA GLU A 607 20.21 4.67 -17.35
C GLU A 607 19.17 3.65 -16.85
N VAL A 608 18.02 3.57 -17.53
CA VAL A 608 17.00 2.55 -17.27
C VAL A 608 17.53 1.15 -17.57
N ALA A 609 18.26 1.01 -18.68
CA ALA A 609 18.97 -0.22 -19.02
C ALA A 609 19.94 -0.67 -17.92
N ARG A 610 20.84 0.20 -17.46
CA ARG A 610 21.80 -0.13 -16.40
C ARG A 610 21.11 -0.60 -15.12
N ARG A 611 20.01 0.07 -14.73
CA ARG A 611 19.22 -0.27 -13.54
C ARG A 611 18.50 -1.60 -13.69
N ALA A 612 17.90 -1.88 -14.84
CA ALA A 612 17.25 -3.16 -15.14
C ALA A 612 18.24 -4.33 -15.11
N ARG A 613 19.43 -4.18 -15.70
CA ARG A 613 20.52 -5.17 -15.57
C ARG A 613 20.95 -5.35 -14.11
N GLY A 614 21.01 -4.25 -13.34
CA GLY A 614 21.22 -4.29 -11.88
C GLY A 614 20.17 -5.12 -11.13
N LEU A 615 18.90 -5.07 -11.54
CA LEU A 615 17.81 -5.88 -10.99
C LEU A 615 17.90 -7.38 -11.39
N GLY A 616 18.69 -7.71 -12.41
CA GLY A 616 18.83 -9.06 -12.98
C GLY A 616 17.99 -9.31 -14.23
N MET A 617 17.52 -8.26 -14.91
CA MET A 617 16.83 -8.35 -16.18
C MET A 617 17.83 -8.48 -17.34
N ASP A 618 17.45 -9.24 -18.37
CA ASP A 618 18.04 -9.11 -19.69
C ASP A 618 17.49 -7.85 -20.35
N VAL A 619 18.32 -7.14 -21.13
CA VAL A 619 17.94 -5.83 -21.66
C VAL A 619 18.35 -5.70 -23.13
N VAL A 620 17.36 -5.42 -23.96
CA VAL A 620 17.51 -5.03 -25.37
C VAL A 620 17.03 -3.58 -25.53
N ALA A 621 17.51 -2.87 -26.55
CA ALA A 621 17.08 -1.51 -26.82
C ALA A 621 16.75 -1.28 -28.30
N HIS A 622 15.75 -0.45 -28.56
CA HIS A 622 15.45 0.01 -29.92
C HIS A 622 15.50 1.54 -29.99
N ASP A 623 16.40 2.07 -30.80
CA ASP A 623 16.46 3.47 -31.19
C ASP A 623 17.22 3.58 -32.53
N PRO A 624 16.56 3.95 -33.64
CA PRO A 624 17.19 4.02 -34.96
C PRO A 624 18.16 5.20 -35.10
N TYR A 625 18.26 6.08 -34.10
CA TYR A 625 19.16 7.24 -34.06
C TYR A 625 20.30 7.07 -33.04
N ALA A 626 20.36 5.96 -32.31
CA ALA A 626 21.42 5.69 -31.34
C ALA A 626 22.63 4.99 -31.99
N ALA A 627 23.84 5.48 -31.71
CA ALA A 627 25.06 4.78 -32.09
C ALA A 627 25.23 3.49 -31.28
N ALA A 628 25.50 2.35 -31.94
CA ALA A 628 25.60 1.04 -31.30
C ALA A 628 26.61 0.99 -30.14
N ASP A 629 27.72 1.73 -30.23
CA ASP A 629 28.74 1.79 -29.18
C ASP A 629 28.22 2.40 -27.86
N ARG A 630 27.21 3.28 -27.92
CA ARG A 630 26.52 3.85 -26.75
C ARG A 630 25.72 2.79 -25.99
N ALA A 631 25.17 1.81 -26.70
CA ALA A 631 24.44 0.69 -26.11
C ALA A 631 25.41 -0.39 -25.59
N ARG A 632 26.42 -0.73 -26.39
CA ARG A 632 27.51 -1.63 -25.97
C ARG A 632 28.28 -1.13 -24.74
N ALA A 633 28.40 0.19 -24.55
CA ALA A 633 28.99 0.79 -23.35
C ALA A 633 28.21 0.54 -22.04
N VAL A 634 26.94 0.12 -22.10
CA VAL A 634 26.19 -0.42 -20.95
C VAL A 634 25.86 -1.92 -21.10
N GLY A 635 26.47 -2.57 -22.09
CA GLY A 635 26.26 -3.97 -22.46
C GLY A 635 24.81 -4.29 -22.81
N VAL A 636 24.21 -3.46 -23.66
CA VAL A 636 22.89 -3.67 -24.27
C VAL A 636 23.04 -3.64 -25.78
N ASP A 637 22.36 -4.54 -26.47
CA ASP A 637 22.35 -4.59 -27.93
C ASP A 637 21.20 -3.74 -28.50
N LEU A 638 21.47 -3.09 -29.62
CA LEU A 638 20.45 -2.40 -30.42
C LEU A 638 19.80 -3.41 -31.37
N VAL A 639 18.50 -3.63 -31.17
CA VAL A 639 17.67 -4.59 -31.91
C VAL A 639 16.67 -3.87 -32.81
N SER A 640 16.03 -4.62 -33.73
CA SER A 640 14.91 -4.09 -34.51
C SER A 640 13.68 -3.81 -33.62
N PHE A 641 12.75 -2.97 -34.10
CA PHE A 641 11.52 -2.66 -33.34
C PHE A 641 10.68 -3.91 -33.10
N ASP A 642 10.56 -4.75 -34.14
CA ASP A 642 9.74 -5.96 -34.13
C ASP A 642 10.35 -7.06 -33.22
N GLU A 643 11.68 -7.16 -33.18
CA GLU A 643 12.43 -7.99 -32.24
C GLU A 643 12.27 -7.50 -30.80
N ALA A 644 12.32 -6.19 -30.57
CA ALA A 644 12.12 -5.60 -29.24
C ALA A 644 10.70 -5.84 -28.68
N ILE A 645 9.64 -5.74 -29.49
CA ILE A 645 8.25 -6.01 -29.03
C ILE A 645 7.93 -7.50 -28.87
N SER A 646 8.58 -8.39 -29.64
CA SER A 646 8.30 -9.84 -29.63
C SER A 646 9.16 -10.64 -28.63
N THR A 647 10.31 -10.11 -28.21
CA THR A 647 11.18 -10.74 -27.20
C THR A 647 10.94 -10.28 -25.77
N ALA A 648 10.29 -9.13 -25.58
CA ALA A 648 10.14 -8.49 -24.27
C ALA A 648 9.01 -9.07 -23.40
N ASP A 649 9.27 -9.16 -22.10
CA ASP A 649 8.25 -9.35 -21.06
C ASP A 649 7.87 -8.00 -20.42
N PHE A 650 8.76 -7.00 -20.50
CA PHE A 650 8.55 -5.61 -20.10
C PHE A 650 9.00 -4.66 -21.23
N ILE A 651 8.24 -3.59 -21.49
CA ILE A 651 8.61 -2.55 -22.46
C ILE A 651 8.57 -1.19 -21.76
N SER A 652 9.65 -0.41 -21.84
CA SER A 652 9.73 0.95 -21.25
C SER A 652 9.95 2.01 -22.32
N LEU A 653 9.08 3.01 -22.38
CA LEU A 653 9.03 4.01 -23.45
C LEU A 653 9.70 5.32 -23.02
N HIS A 654 10.71 5.73 -23.78
CA HIS A 654 11.51 6.95 -23.58
C HIS A 654 11.68 7.79 -24.85
N MET A 655 10.99 7.43 -25.95
CA MET A 655 11.02 8.16 -27.21
C MET A 655 10.40 9.56 -27.07
N PRO A 656 10.89 10.58 -27.78
CA PRO A 656 10.18 11.85 -27.92
C PRO A 656 8.89 11.65 -28.72
N LEU A 657 7.88 12.48 -28.49
CA LEU A 657 6.70 12.56 -29.36
C LEU A 657 7.08 13.33 -30.64
N THR A 658 6.95 12.66 -31.79
CA THR A 658 7.15 13.20 -33.15
C THR A 658 6.03 12.66 -34.05
N PRO A 659 5.84 13.18 -35.27
CA PRO A 659 4.91 12.57 -36.24
C PRO A 659 5.22 11.09 -36.56
N SER A 660 6.47 10.65 -36.38
CA SER A 660 6.91 9.27 -36.58
C SER A 660 6.81 8.36 -35.35
N THR A 661 6.52 8.90 -34.15
CA THR A 661 6.33 8.12 -32.92
C THR A 661 4.93 8.27 -32.30
N ALA A 662 4.13 9.21 -32.80
CA ALA A 662 2.73 9.37 -32.40
C ALA A 662 1.92 8.11 -32.76
N LYS A 663 1.19 7.56 -31.78
CA LYS A 663 0.44 6.29 -31.89
C LYS A 663 1.26 5.09 -32.38
N LEU A 664 2.59 5.09 -32.20
CA LEU A 664 3.46 3.97 -32.61
C LEU A 664 3.09 2.65 -31.91
N PHE A 665 2.56 2.74 -30.69
CA PHE A 665 1.95 1.61 -29.99
C PHE A 665 0.43 1.62 -30.25
N ASN A 666 0.04 0.94 -31.33
CA ASN A 666 -1.32 0.74 -31.85
C ASN A 666 -1.73 -0.74 -31.81
N ASP A 667 -2.95 -1.07 -32.25
CA ASP A 667 -3.48 -2.45 -32.24
C ASP A 667 -2.59 -3.45 -32.99
N GLU A 668 -2.03 -3.08 -34.16
CA GLU A 668 -1.09 -3.89 -34.93
C GLU A 668 0.23 -4.16 -34.19
N THR A 669 0.67 -3.24 -33.34
CA THR A 669 1.89 -3.35 -32.57
C THR A 669 1.66 -4.16 -31.29
N PHE A 670 0.50 -4.01 -30.63
CA PHE A 670 0.11 -4.88 -29.52
C PHE A 670 -0.08 -6.34 -29.99
N ALA A 671 -0.72 -6.57 -31.13
CA ALA A 671 -0.95 -7.91 -31.69
C ALA A 671 0.34 -8.72 -31.97
N ARG A 672 1.50 -8.06 -32.03
CA ARG A 672 2.82 -8.67 -32.26
C ARG A 672 3.65 -8.88 -30.97
N MET A 673 3.09 -8.56 -29.81
CA MET A 673 3.73 -8.74 -28.50
C MET A 673 3.48 -10.13 -27.90
N ARG A 674 4.29 -10.48 -26.90
CA ARG A 674 3.99 -11.58 -25.98
C ARG A 674 2.74 -11.27 -25.14
N LYS A 675 1.88 -12.27 -24.93
CA LYS A 675 0.75 -12.12 -24.00
C LYS A 675 1.25 -11.97 -22.56
N GLY A 676 0.61 -11.08 -21.81
CA GLY A 676 1.00 -10.72 -20.45
C GLY A 676 2.16 -9.72 -20.34
N VAL A 677 2.62 -9.12 -21.44
CA VAL A 677 3.67 -8.09 -21.42
C VAL A 677 3.26 -6.90 -20.55
N ARG A 678 4.22 -6.24 -19.90
CA ARG A 678 3.97 -5.01 -19.11
C ARG A 678 4.61 -3.79 -19.76
N ILE A 679 3.82 -2.74 -19.97
CA ILE A 679 4.26 -1.53 -20.68
C ILE A 679 4.33 -0.34 -19.70
N ILE A 680 5.46 0.35 -19.70
CA ILE A 680 5.77 1.50 -18.86
C ILE A 680 5.97 2.71 -19.78
N ASN A 681 4.92 3.52 -19.93
CA ASN A 681 5.03 4.77 -20.69
C ASN A 681 5.53 5.91 -19.80
N VAL A 682 6.75 6.38 -20.03
CA VAL A 682 7.29 7.63 -19.43
C VAL A 682 7.77 8.63 -20.50
N SER A 683 7.32 8.44 -21.74
CA SER A 683 7.38 9.44 -22.81
C SER A 683 6.35 10.56 -22.56
N ARG A 684 6.38 11.59 -23.41
CA ARG A 684 5.26 12.54 -23.50
C ARG A 684 4.03 11.81 -24.08
N GLY A 685 2.83 12.16 -23.62
CA GLY A 685 1.58 11.50 -24.03
C GLY A 685 1.37 11.51 -25.55
N GLY A 686 0.70 10.48 -26.08
CA GLY A 686 0.46 10.30 -27.51
C GLY A 686 1.44 9.38 -28.25
N VAL A 687 2.52 8.87 -27.63
CA VAL A 687 3.37 7.80 -28.21
C VAL A 687 2.65 6.44 -28.24
N VAL A 688 1.71 6.26 -27.32
CA VAL A 688 0.80 5.12 -27.27
C VAL A 688 -0.59 5.59 -27.68
N ASP A 689 -1.29 4.79 -28.49
CA ASP A 689 -2.73 4.94 -28.68
C ASP A 689 -3.45 4.39 -27.45
N GLU A 690 -4.12 5.27 -26.71
CA GLU A 690 -4.72 4.94 -25.41
C GLU A 690 -5.93 4.01 -25.54
N GLU A 691 -6.66 4.03 -26.66
CA GLU A 691 -7.74 3.07 -26.90
C GLU A 691 -7.21 1.70 -27.29
N ALA A 692 -6.20 1.65 -28.15
CA ALA A 692 -5.56 0.40 -28.52
C ALA A 692 -4.89 -0.26 -27.29
N LEU A 693 -4.33 0.54 -26.38
CA LEU A 693 -3.83 0.05 -25.09
C LEU A 693 -4.96 -0.52 -24.23
N LEU A 694 -6.12 0.13 -24.18
CA LEU A 694 -7.30 -0.42 -23.48
C LEU A 694 -7.72 -1.77 -24.11
N ARG A 695 -7.84 -1.85 -25.43
CA ARG A 695 -8.16 -3.11 -26.15
C ARG A 695 -7.13 -4.22 -25.87
N ALA A 696 -5.84 -3.86 -25.78
CA ALA A 696 -4.75 -4.79 -25.47
C ALA A 696 -4.70 -5.22 -23.98
N LEU A 697 -5.15 -4.38 -23.06
CA LEU A 697 -5.40 -4.75 -21.65
C LEU A 697 -6.66 -5.63 -21.54
N ASP A 698 -7.69 -5.36 -22.33
CA ASP A 698 -8.96 -6.09 -22.31
C ASP A 698 -8.80 -7.53 -22.83
N ASN A 699 -8.06 -7.73 -23.94
CA ASN A 699 -7.78 -9.07 -24.48
C ASN A 699 -6.62 -9.82 -23.79
N GLY A 700 -6.02 -9.24 -22.74
CA GLY A 700 -4.95 -9.85 -21.95
C GLY A 700 -3.58 -9.92 -22.64
N THR A 701 -3.38 -9.20 -23.74
CA THR A 701 -2.07 -9.06 -24.38
C THR A 701 -1.13 -8.26 -23.47
N VAL A 702 -1.61 -7.14 -22.91
CA VAL A 702 -0.94 -6.38 -21.86
C VAL A 702 -1.52 -6.77 -20.50
N SER A 703 -0.68 -7.01 -19.50
CA SER A 703 -1.11 -7.43 -18.15
C SER A 703 -1.70 -6.28 -17.33
N GLN A 704 -2.81 -6.53 -16.61
CA GLN A 704 -3.50 -5.58 -15.74
C GLN A 704 -3.77 -6.19 -14.36
N GLU A 705 -3.63 -5.40 -13.29
CA GLU A 705 -4.00 -5.79 -11.92
C GLU A 705 -5.28 -5.10 -11.44
N GLY A 706 -6.03 -5.77 -10.56
CA GLY A 706 -7.04 -5.17 -9.67
C GLY A 706 -8.47 -5.00 -10.20
N VAL A 707 -8.66 -4.83 -11.52
CA VAL A 707 -9.94 -4.39 -12.12
C VAL A 707 -11.18 -5.19 -11.72
N ALA A 708 -11.13 -6.52 -11.73
CA ALA A 708 -12.32 -7.38 -11.67
C ALA A 708 -13.18 -7.23 -10.39
N LEU A 709 -12.61 -6.74 -9.28
CA LEU A 709 -13.32 -6.65 -8.00
C LEU A 709 -14.27 -5.44 -7.94
N GLU A 710 -13.91 -4.30 -8.53
CA GLU A 710 -14.69 -3.07 -8.40
C GLU A 710 -16.05 -3.16 -9.14
N ILE A 711 -16.10 -3.82 -10.31
CA ILE A 711 -17.37 -4.07 -11.01
C ILE A 711 -18.26 -5.03 -10.20
N ALA A 712 -17.67 -6.07 -9.61
CA ALA A 712 -18.41 -7.02 -8.78
C ALA A 712 -18.99 -6.36 -7.52
N GLU A 713 -18.22 -5.50 -6.84
CA GLU A 713 -18.72 -4.69 -5.71
C GLU A 713 -19.84 -3.72 -6.16
N ALA A 714 -19.69 -3.06 -7.32
CA ALA A 714 -20.68 -2.13 -7.86
C ALA A 714 -22.01 -2.82 -8.27
N VAL A 715 -21.94 -3.95 -8.97
CA VAL A 715 -23.12 -4.71 -9.40
C VAL A 715 -23.88 -5.28 -8.19
N ILE A 716 -23.18 -5.75 -7.17
CA ILE A 716 -23.80 -6.24 -5.93
C ILE A 716 -24.50 -5.12 -5.15
N GLY A 717 -23.90 -3.92 -5.05
CA GLY A 717 -24.56 -2.75 -4.45
C GLY A 717 -25.81 -2.32 -5.24
N ALA A 718 -25.69 -2.19 -6.55
CA ALA A 718 -26.80 -1.84 -7.44
C ALA A 718 -27.98 -2.83 -7.33
N LEU A 719 -27.72 -4.14 -7.30
CA LEU A 719 -28.76 -5.16 -7.13
C LEU A 719 -29.49 -5.06 -5.78
N ARG A 720 -28.84 -4.54 -4.73
CA ARG A 720 -29.43 -4.26 -3.41
C ARG A 720 -30.21 -2.95 -3.33
N GLY A 721 -30.07 -2.07 -4.32
CA GLY A 721 -30.63 -0.72 -4.30
C GLY A 721 -29.71 0.34 -3.67
N ASP A 722 -28.44 0.01 -3.41
CA ASP A 722 -27.45 1.01 -2.99
C ASP A 722 -27.08 1.93 -4.15
N LEU A 723 -26.98 3.24 -3.90
CA LEU A 723 -26.48 4.21 -4.89
C LEU A 723 -24.98 3.97 -5.16
N ALA A 724 -24.68 3.16 -6.17
CA ALA A 724 -23.32 2.85 -6.59
C ALA A 724 -22.57 4.12 -7.02
N ALA A 725 -21.46 4.44 -6.33
CA ALA A 725 -20.63 5.62 -6.62
C ALA A 725 -19.85 5.54 -7.96
N THR A 726 -20.10 4.50 -8.74
CA THR A 726 -19.60 4.18 -10.09
C THR A 726 -20.69 4.24 -11.17
N ALA A 727 -21.94 4.53 -10.79
CA ALA A 727 -23.04 4.65 -11.74
C ALA A 727 -22.90 5.90 -12.63
N VAL A 728 -23.23 5.75 -13.92
CA VAL A 728 -23.22 6.85 -14.91
C VAL A 728 -24.59 7.39 -15.28
N ASN A 729 -25.67 6.65 -14.99
CA ASN A 729 -27.06 7.12 -15.13
C ASN A 729 -27.81 7.02 -13.78
N ALA A 730 -29.06 7.53 -13.75
CA ALA A 730 -29.86 7.66 -12.52
C ALA A 730 -31.32 7.17 -12.69
N PRO A 731 -31.55 5.86 -12.90
CA PRO A 731 -32.88 5.25 -13.08
C PRO A 731 -33.73 5.16 -11.78
N MET A 732 -33.34 5.85 -10.71
CA MET A 732 -33.98 5.76 -9.38
C MET A 732 -35.22 6.66 -9.22
N VAL A 733 -35.71 7.25 -10.32
CA VAL A 733 -36.86 8.18 -10.35
C VAL A 733 -37.88 7.67 -11.38
N PRO A 734 -39.18 7.58 -11.05
CA PRO A 734 -40.22 7.18 -11.99
C PRO A 734 -40.25 8.09 -13.23
N ALA A 735 -40.56 7.53 -14.40
CA ALA A 735 -40.55 8.27 -15.66
C ALA A 735 -41.53 9.47 -15.67
N GLU A 736 -42.62 9.35 -14.93
CA GLU A 736 -43.63 10.40 -14.72
C GLU A 736 -43.02 11.61 -13.99
N VAL A 737 -42.28 11.36 -12.90
CA VAL A 737 -41.61 12.39 -12.09
C VAL A 737 -40.44 13.03 -12.86
N LEU A 738 -39.70 12.23 -13.64
CA LEU A 738 -38.63 12.72 -14.49
C LEU A 738 -39.16 13.63 -15.60
N SER A 739 -40.29 13.27 -16.22
CA SER A 739 -40.96 14.07 -17.25
C SER A 739 -41.45 15.41 -16.69
N GLU A 740 -42.13 15.38 -15.53
CA GLU A 740 -42.64 16.56 -14.84
C GLU A 740 -41.54 17.54 -14.41
N LEU A 741 -40.45 17.04 -13.81
CA LEU A 741 -39.37 17.88 -13.31
C LEU A 741 -38.37 18.32 -14.39
N SER A 742 -38.46 17.81 -15.62
CA SER A 742 -37.47 18.02 -16.69
C SER A 742 -37.04 19.49 -16.90
N PRO A 743 -37.94 20.50 -17.00
CA PRO A 743 -37.53 21.90 -17.12
C PRO A 743 -36.77 22.43 -15.90
N TYR A 744 -37.13 21.95 -14.71
CA TYR A 744 -36.56 22.36 -13.42
C TYR A 744 -35.20 21.70 -13.16
N ILE A 745 -34.94 20.51 -13.71
CA ILE A 745 -33.62 19.85 -13.71
C ILE A 745 -32.58 20.72 -14.43
N VAL A 746 -32.94 21.26 -15.60
CA VAL A 746 -32.08 22.15 -16.39
C VAL A 746 -31.85 23.48 -15.65
N LEU A 747 -32.92 24.09 -15.13
CA LEU A 747 -32.85 25.32 -14.34
C LEU A 747 -31.94 25.15 -13.10
N ALA A 748 -32.09 24.04 -12.38
CA ALA A 748 -31.30 23.72 -11.20
C ALA A 748 -29.79 23.59 -11.50
N GLU A 749 -29.42 22.93 -12.62
CA GLU A 749 -28.02 22.85 -13.03
C GLU A 749 -27.46 24.25 -13.37
N LYS A 750 -28.20 25.02 -14.18
CA LYS A 750 -27.78 26.34 -14.65
C LYS A 750 -27.63 27.34 -13.51
N LEU A 751 -28.56 27.38 -12.56
CA LEU A 751 -28.42 28.19 -11.34
C LEU A 751 -27.21 27.78 -10.50
N GLY A 752 -26.94 26.47 -10.39
CA GLY A 752 -25.75 25.95 -9.73
C GLY A 752 -24.45 26.39 -10.42
N ARG A 753 -24.39 26.33 -11.75
CA ARG A 753 -23.23 26.76 -12.56
C ARG A 753 -23.03 28.27 -12.54
N LEU A 754 -24.12 29.04 -12.54
CA LEU A 754 -24.11 30.49 -12.45
C LEU A 754 -23.58 30.97 -11.10
N VAL A 755 -24.13 30.47 -9.99
CA VAL A 755 -23.81 30.97 -8.65
C VAL A 755 -22.35 30.69 -8.23
N VAL A 756 -21.75 29.58 -8.68
CA VAL A 756 -20.33 29.28 -8.40
C VAL A 756 -19.37 30.19 -9.18
N GLN A 757 -19.75 30.66 -10.36
CA GLN A 757 -18.90 31.60 -11.14
C GLN A 757 -18.87 32.99 -10.53
N LEU A 758 -19.88 33.38 -9.75
CA LEU A 758 -19.91 34.64 -9.00
C LEU A 758 -18.94 34.64 -7.81
N VAL A 759 -18.51 33.49 -7.28
CA VAL A 759 -17.60 33.40 -6.11
C VAL A 759 -16.18 33.86 -6.45
N ALA A 760 -15.56 34.69 -5.60
CA ALA A 760 -14.19 35.17 -5.78
C ALA A 760 -13.12 34.05 -5.65
N VAL A 761 -11.96 34.28 -6.24
CA VAL A 761 -10.88 33.27 -6.28
C VAL A 761 -10.14 33.23 -4.94
N GLY A 762 -10.56 32.32 -4.06
CA GLY A 762 -9.86 32.01 -2.81
C GLY A 762 -10.77 31.78 -1.61
N SER A 763 -11.96 32.39 -1.58
CA SER A 763 -12.82 32.46 -0.39
C SER A 763 -13.28 31.09 0.14
N GLY A 764 -13.52 30.14 -0.76
CA GLY A 764 -13.80 28.73 -0.43
C GLY A 764 -15.23 28.45 0.05
N ILE A 765 -16.05 27.87 -0.82
CA ILE A 765 -17.47 27.59 -0.55
C ILE A 765 -17.60 26.48 0.51
N LYS A 766 -18.29 26.77 1.62
CA LYS A 766 -18.55 25.84 2.73
C LYS A 766 -20.03 25.51 2.95
N GLY A 767 -20.91 26.49 2.70
CA GLY A 767 -22.35 26.35 2.90
C GLY A 767 -23.13 26.80 1.67
N VAL A 768 -23.98 25.91 1.16
CA VAL A 768 -24.99 26.17 0.12
C VAL A 768 -26.36 26.01 0.77
N ARG A 769 -27.28 26.95 0.52
CA ARG A 769 -28.72 26.75 0.77
C ARG A 769 -29.47 26.78 -0.55
N VAL A 770 -30.35 25.82 -0.77
CA VAL A 770 -31.28 25.81 -1.90
C VAL A 770 -32.68 25.98 -1.33
N VAL A 771 -33.42 26.99 -1.82
CA VAL A 771 -34.81 27.24 -1.47
C VAL A 771 -35.67 26.86 -2.67
N TYR A 772 -36.70 26.06 -2.46
CA TYR A 772 -37.71 25.74 -3.47
C TYR A 772 -39.05 26.34 -3.05
N SER A 773 -39.64 27.15 -3.92
CA SER A 773 -40.97 27.71 -3.70
C SER A 773 -41.99 26.91 -4.50
N SER A 774 -43.06 26.42 -3.86
CA SER A 774 -44.08 25.59 -4.50
C SER A 774 -45.45 25.73 -3.83
N ALA A 775 -46.51 25.48 -4.61
CA ALA A 775 -47.88 25.33 -4.11
C ALA A 775 -48.26 23.86 -3.80
N ARG A 776 -47.33 22.91 -3.96
CA ARG A 776 -47.51 21.52 -3.56
C ARG A 776 -47.13 21.29 -2.10
N ASP A 777 -47.72 20.27 -1.50
CA ASP A 777 -47.28 19.77 -0.20
C ASP A 777 -45.83 19.23 -0.28
N PRO A 778 -44.98 19.43 0.75
CA PRO A 778 -43.64 18.84 0.80
C PRO A 778 -43.58 17.33 0.51
N ASP A 779 -44.55 16.53 0.94
CA ASP A 779 -44.52 15.07 0.71
C ASP A 779 -44.88 14.69 -0.74
N ASP A 780 -45.53 15.58 -1.50
CA ASP A 780 -45.88 15.42 -2.93
C ASP A 780 -44.80 15.93 -3.90
N LEU A 781 -43.64 16.43 -3.42
CA LEU A 781 -42.58 17.01 -4.26
C LEU A 781 -41.17 16.43 -3.99
N ASP A 782 -40.68 15.62 -4.93
CA ASP A 782 -39.34 15.01 -4.86
C ASP A 782 -38.21 15.95 -5.34
N THR A 783 -37.77 16.84 -4.45
CA THR A 783 -36.63 17.75 -4.73
C THR A 783 -35.27 17.05 -4.82
N ARG A 784 -35.14 15.74 -4.53
CA ARG A 784 -33.83 15.04 -4.47
C ARG A 784 -33.07 15.14 -5.79
N LEU A 785 -33.80 15.14 -6.90
CA LEU A 785 -33.25 15.27 -8.25
C LEU A 785 -32.72 16.69 -8.51
N LEU A 786 -33.52 17.72 -8.17
CA LEU A 786 -33.15 19.13 -8.27
C LEU A 786 -31.91 19.45 -7.41
N ARG A 787 -31.88 18.91 -6.18
CA ARG A 787 -30.75 18.99 -5.25
C ARG A 787 -29.45 18.50 -5.90
N ALA A 788 -29.51 17.36 -6.57
CA ALA A 788 -28.38 16.75 -7.24
C ALA A 788 -27.90 17.60 -8.42
N MET A 789 -28.81 18.25 -9.16
CA MET A 789 -28.47 19.16 -10.26
C MET A 789 -27.84 20.47 -9.79
N VAL A 790 -28.38 21.14 -8.76
CA VAL A 790 -27.73 22.32 -8.15
C VAL A 790 -26.33 21.94 -7.64
N THR A 791 -26.22 20.77 -7.00
CA THR A 791 -24.92 20.25 -6.53
C THR A 791 -23.96 19.99 -7.68
N LYS A 792 -24.42 19.39 -8.80
CA LYS A 792 -23.61 19.16 -10.00
C LYS A 792 -23.12 20.49 -10.58
N GLY A 793 -24.02 21.44 -10.81
CA GLY A 793 -23.70 22.78 -11.35
C GLY A 793 -22.69 23.55 -10.50
N ILE A 794 -22.78 23.48 -9.16
CA ILE A 794 -21.81 24.12 -8.26
C ILE A 794 -20.46 23.39 -8.28
N VAL A 795 -20.45 22.05 -8.28
CA VAL A 795 -19.23 21.26 -8.05
C VAL A 795 -18.43 21.03 -9.33
N GLU A 796 -19.08 20.92 -10.49
CA GLU A 796 -18.44 20.62 -11.79
C GLU A 796 -17.42 21.68 -12.21
N PRO A 797 -17.72 23.01 -12.24
CA PRO A 797 -16.75 24.04 -12.65
C PRO A 797 -15.52 24.15 -11.75
N ILE A 798 -15.61 23.65 -10.52
CA ILE A 798 -14.51 23.63 -9.54
C ILE A 798 -13.85 22.24 -9.42
N SER A 799 -14.19 21.29 -10.29
CA SER A 799 -13.75 19.88 -10.24
C SER A 799 -12.92 19.42 -11.42
N SER A 800 -11.72 18.92 -11.12
CA SER A 800 -10.85 18.18 -12.06
C SER A 800 -11.25 16.70 -12.19
N ALA A 801 -12.48 16.34 -11.83
CA ALA A 801 -13.01 14.99 -11.88
C ALA A 801 -14.47 15.06 -12.32
N PHE A 802 -14.85 14.21 -13.28
CA PHE A 802 -16.16 14.16 -13.90
C PHE A 802 -17.29 14.09 -12.87
N VAL A 803 -18.22 15.05 -12.94
CA VAL A 803 -19.33 15.17 -12.00
C VAL A 803 -20.61 14.76 -12.70
N ASN A 804 -21.33 13.81 -12.12
CA ASN A 804 -22.66 13.41 -12.60
C ASN A 804 -23.68 13.48 -11.46
N ILE A 805 -24.95 13.36 -11.79
CA ILE A 805 -26.07 13.51 -10.86
C ILE A 805 -25.98 12.56 -9.64
N VAL A 806 -25.41 11.36 -9.81
CA VAL A 806 -25.23 10.38 -8.72
C VAL A 806 -24.03 10.73 -7.84
N ASN A 807 -22.92 11.17 -8.42
CA ASN A 807 -21.67 11.40 -7.70
C ASN A 807 -21.53 12.82 -7.12
N ALA A 808 -22.32 13.80 -7.59
CA ALA A 808 -22.22 15.21 -7.20
C ALA A 808 -22.24 15.41 -5.68
N ASP A 809 -23.19 14.78 -4.99
CA ASP A 809 -23.36 14.89 -3.53
C ASP A 809 -22.19 14.26 -2.75
N TYR A 810 -21.51 13.26 -3.33
CA TYR A 810 -20.29 12.67 -2.78
C TYR A 810 -19.05 13.56 -3.02
N VAL A 811 -18.93 14.17 -4.21
CA VAL A 811 -17.82 15.10 -4.52
C VAL A 811 -17.96 16.40 -3.71
N ALA A 812 -19.19 16.85 -3.44
CA ALA A 812 -19.49 17.93 -2.51
C ALA A 812 -19.00 17.60 -1.09
N LYS A 813 -19.42 16.46 -0.53
CA LYS A 813 -18.99 16.01 0.81
C LYS A 813 -17.48 15.84 0.91
N GLN A 814 -16.79 15.35 -0.12
CA GLN A 814 -15.31 15.30 -0.18
C GLN A 814 -14.61 16.66 -0.13
N ARG A 815 -15.32 17.76 -0.42
CA ARG A 815 -14.80 19.14 -0.39
C ARG A 815 -15.19 19.91 0.88
N GLY A 816 -15.96 19.29 1.79
CA GLY A 816 -16.51 19.96 2.96
C GLY A 816 -17.71 20.87 2.67
N LEU A 817 -18.29 20.78 1.46
CA LEU A 817 -19.52 21.48 1.11
C LEU A 817 -20.70 20.89 1.89
N ARG A 818 -21.34 21.70 2.73
CA ARG A 818 -22.65 21.41 3.32
C ARG A 818 -23.73 22.05 2.45
N ILE A 819 -24.68 21.23 2.00
CA ILE A 819 -25.82 21.66 1.19
C ILE A 819 -27.09 21.41 2.01
N VAL A 820 -27.85 22.47 2.25
CA VAL A 820 -29.10 22.47 3.01
C VAL A 820 -30.24 22.85 2.08
N GLU A 821 -31.39 22.20 2.24
CA GLU A 821 -32.62 22.54 1.51
C GLU A 821 -33.61 23.23 2.44
N GLU A 822 -34.35 24.18 1.87
CA GLU A 822 -35.48 24.87 2.49
C GLU A 822 -36.64 24.86 1.49
N ARG A 823 -37.87 24.75 1.97
CA ARG A 823 -39.07 24.65 1.13
C ARG A 823 -40.07 25.69 1.60
N VAL A 824 -40.52 26.55 0.69
CA VAL A 824 -41.45 27.64 0.96
C VAL A 824 -42.77 27.31 0.27
N PHE A 825 -43.83 27.18 1.08
CA PHE A 825 -45.17 27.02 0.56
C PHE A 825 -45.70 28.36 0.06
N LEU A 826 -46.30 28.38 -1.13
CA LEU A 826 -46.93 29.55 -1.75
C LEU A 826 -48.38 29.25 -2.15
N ASP A 827 -49.25 30.24 -2.03
CA ASP A 827 -50.61 30.16 -2.58
C ASP A 827 -50.56 30.18 -4.12
N GLY A 828 -50.93 29.07 -4.76
CA GLY A 828 -50.88 28.93 -6.22
C GLY A 828 -51.52 27.64 -6.75
N PRO A 829 -51.52 27.42 -8.07
CA PRO A 829 -52.06 26.19 -8.67
C PRO A 829 -51.09 25.02 -8.46
N PRO A 830 -51.51 23.91 -7.81
CA PRO A 830 -50.64 22.76 -7.53
C PRO A 830 -50.25 21.96 -8.78
N GLU A 831 -50.85 22.27 -9.94
CA GLU A 831 -50.48 21.71 -11.24
C GLU A 831 -49.02 22.07 -11.60
N VAL A 832 -48.53 23.23 -11.18
CA VAL A 832 -47.14 23.66 -11.35
C VAL A 832 -46.28 23.09 -10.19
N PRO A 833 -45.23 22.28 -10.45
CA PRO A 833 -44.48 21.61 -9.39
C PRO A 833 -43.57 22.55 -8.58
N LEU A 834 -43.02 23.61 -9.20
CA LEU A 834 -42.28 24.68 -8.51
C LEU A 834 -42.60 26.03 -9.17
N ASP A 835 -42.72 27.08 -8.36
CA ASP A 835 -42.68 28.47 -8.83
C ASP A 835 -41.24 28.92 -9.10
N SER A 836 -40.32 28.65 -8.16
CA SER A 836 -38.95 29.16 -8.21
C SER A 836 -37.94 28.27 -7.51
N ILE A 837 -36.68 28.36 -7.96
CA ILE A 837 -35.50 27.80 -7.32
C ILE A 837 -34.56 28.95 -6.98
N GLN A 838 -34.17 29.08 -5.71
CA GLN A 838 -33.24 30.10 -5.23
C GLN A 838 -32.01 29.44 -4.61
N VAL A 839 -30.81 29.92 -4.93
CA VAL A 839 -29.53 29.36 -4.46
C VAL A 839 -28.72 30.42 -3.74
N HIS A 840 -28.35 30.13 -2.50
CA HIS A 840 -27.58 31.00 -1.61
C HIS A 840 -26.21 30.40 -1.30
N LEU A 841 -25.15 31.19 -1.46
CA LEU A 841 -23.81 30.88 -0.95
C LEU A 841 -23.44 31.83 0.19
N ALA A 842 -23.18 31.26 1.37
CA ALA A 842 -22.84 32.02 2.58
C ALA A 842 -21.35 31.90 2.93
N ASN A 843 -20.79 32.96 3.52
CA ASN A 843 -19.38 33.06 3.89
C ASN A 843 -18.41 32.95 2.69
N VAL A 844 -18.75 33.60 1.57
CA VAL A 844 -17.94 33.70 0.36
C VAL A 844 -17.90 35.16 -0.10
N GLU A 845 -16.78 35.58 -0.71
CA GLU A 845 -16.70 36.89 -1.36
C GLU A 845 -17.21 36.75 -2.80
N SER A 846 -17.76 37.82 -3.36
CA SER A 846 -18.26 37.85 -4.74
C SER A 846 -17.27 38.55 -5.68
N LYS A 847 -17.21 38.11 -6.94
CA LYS A 847 -16.63 38.85 -8.06
C LYS A 847 -17.54 40.00 -8.55
N PHE A 848 -18.81 39.97 -8.15
CA PHE A 848 -19.86 40.90 -8.56
C PHE A 848 -20.70 41.25 -7.33
N ALA A 849 -20.47 42.42 -6.74
CA ALA A 849 -21.07 42.89 -5.50
C ALA A 849 -22.59 42.95 -5.58
N GLY A 850 -23.17 43.30 -6.74
CA GLY A 850 -24.60 43.29 -7.01
C GLY A 850 -25.28 41.92 -6.93
N ALA A 851 -24.52 40.82 -6.80
CA ALA A 851 -25.07 39.50 -6.50
C ALA A 851 -25.20 39.19 -5.00
N LEU A 852 -24.75 40.10 -4.12
CA LEU A 852 -24.95 39.97 -2.68
C LEU A 852 -26.36 40.41 -2.30
N SER A 853 -27.02 39.62 -1.45
CA SER A 853 -28.23 40.02 -0.74
C SER A 853 -27.88 40.87 0.49
N ASP A 854 -28.89 41.49 1.11
CA ASP A 854 -28.76 42.29 2.34
C ASP A 854 -28.11 41.53 3.52
N ALA A 855 -28.14 40.19 3.48
CA ALA A 855 -27.49 39.31 4.45
C ALA A 855 -26.00 39.03 4.15
N GLY A 856 -25.44 39.63 3.10
CA GLY A 856 -24.06 39.38 2.65
C GLY A 856 -23.87 37.95 2.13
N HIS A 857 -24.85 37.42 1.39
CA HIS A 857 -24.78 36.10 0.74
C HIS A 857 -24.93 36.26 -0.76
N ILE A 858 -24.18 35.50 -1.57
CA ILE A 858 -24.43 35.47 -3.01
C ILE A 858 -25.77 34.76 -3.21
N CYS A 859 -26.75 35.46 -3.76
CA CYS A 859 -28.12 34.98 -3.94
C CYS A 859 -28.51 35.07 -5.42
N VAL A 860 -29.08 34.00 -5.97
CA VAL A 860 -29.68 33.99 -7.30
C VAL A 860 -30.98 33.19 -7.29
N GLU A 861 -31.98 33.65 -8.05
CA GLU A 861 -33.26 32.96 -8.25
C GLU A 861 -33.51 32.75 -9.73
N GLY A 862 -34.13 31.63 -10.07
CA GLY A 862 -34.70 31.42 -11.39
C GLY A 862 -36.04 30.71 -11.37
N LYS A 863 -36.75 30.83 -12.49
CA LYS A 863 -38.08 30.24 -12.74
C LYS A 863 -38.12 29.59 -14.12
N VAL A 864 -39.06 28.69 -14.32
CA VAL A 864 -39.39 28.15 -15.65
C VAL A 864 -40.47 29.04 -16.26
N ARG A 865 -40.25 29.54 -17.49
CA ARG A 865 -41.24 30.30 -18.27
C ARG A 865 -41.96 29.38 -19.27
N ASP A 866 -43.00 29.92 -19.93
CA ASP A 866 -43.76 29.22 -20.97
C ASP A 866 -42.84 28.58 -22.02
N GLY A 867 -43.17 27.35 -22.44
CA GLY A 867 -42.31 26.54 -23.31
C GLY A 867 -41.15 25.83 -22.58
N GLY A 868 -41.01 25.97 -21.26
CA GLY A 868 -40.00 25.27 -20.46
C GLY A 868 -38.66 26.01 -20.33
N ALA A 869 -38.57 27.26 -20.81
CA ALA A 869 -37.32 28.02 -20.85
C ALA A 869 -36.86 28.45 -19.45
N SER A 870 -35.63 28.09 -19.08
CA SER A 870 -35.00 28.49 -17.82
C SER A 870 -34.69 29.99 -17.80
N HIS A 871 -35.24 30.73 -16.84
CA HIS A 871 -35.00 32.16 -16.67
C HIS A 871 -34.41 32.49 -15.30
N LEU A 872 -33.55 33.52 -15.25
CA LEU A 872 -33.04 34.15 -14.05
C LEU A 872 -33.98 35.30 -13.64
N THR A 873 -34.48 35.29 -12.42
CA THR A 873 -35.44 36.26 -11.88
C THR A 873 -34.87 37.20 -10.81
N LEU A 874 -33.78 36.80 -10.15
CA LEU A 874 -33.12 37.59 -9.11
C LEU A 874 -31.59 37.40 -9.14
N VAL A 875 -30.85 38.48 -8.92
CA VAL A 875 -29.42 38.49 -8.62
C VAL A 875 -29.19 39.44 -7.43
N GLY A 876 -28.69 38.92 -6.31
CA GLY A 876 -28.56 39.69 -5.06
C GLY A 876 -29.91 40.17 -4.55
N SER A 877 -30.11 41.50 -4.54
CA SER A 877 -31.39 42.16 -4.27
C SER A 877 -32.07 42.74 -5.53
N LEU A 878 -31.48 42.55 -6.72
CA LEU A 878 -31.95 43.12 -7.99
C LEU A 878 -32.75 42.10 -8.79
N SER A 879 -34.03 42.41 -9.05
CA SER A 879 -34.86 41.61 -9.95
C SER A 879 -34.42 41.80 -11.41
N VAL A 880 -34.34 40.69 -12.12
CA VAL A 880 -34.05 40.59 -13.56
C VAL A 880 -35.11 39.70 -14.21
N ASP A 881 -35.16 39.67 -15.53
CA ASP A 881 -35.87 38.62 -16.28
C ASP A 881 -35.09 38.37 -17.56
N VAL A 882 -34.33 37.27 -17.58
CA VAL A 882 -33.45 36.89 -18.70
C VAL A 882 -33.38 35.37 -18.84
N SER A 883 -33.27 34.92 -20.09
CA SER A 883 -33.02 33.51 -20.40
C SER A 883 -31.65 33.08 -19.88
N LEU A 884 -31.55 31.82 -19.44
CA LEU A 884 -30.31 31.13 -19.10
C LEU A 884 -29.77 30.27 -20.26
N GLU A 885 -30.21 30.52 -21.50
CA GLU A 885 -29.63 29.93 -22.71
C GLU A 885 -28.45 30.77 -23.24
N GLY A 886 -27.36 30.10 -23.62
CA GLY A 886 -26.12 30.75 -24.08
C GLY A 886 -25.22 31.25 -22.95
N ASN A 887 -24.33 32.20 -23.25
CA ASN A 887 -23.47 32.82 -22.23
C ASN A 887 -24.09 34.14 -21.76
N LEU A 888 -23.78 34.54 -20.53
CA LEU A 888 -24.37 35.72 -19.87
C LEU A 888 -23.29 36.70 -19.40
N ILE A 889 -23.41 37.96 -19.78
CA ILE A 889 -22.71 39.07 -19.13
C ILE A 889 -23.67 39.73 -18.14
N LEU A 890 -23.26 39.83 -16.87
CA LEU A 890 -23.90 40.73 -15.91
C LEU A 890 -23.03 41.98 -15.74
N CYS A 891 -23.65 43.14 -15.76
CA CYS A 891 -23.02 44.45 -15.64
C CYS A 891 -23.79 45.26 -14.58
N GLY A 892 -23.07 45.83 -13.61
CA GLY A 892 -23.60 46.78 -12.64
C GLY A 892 -23.20 48.19 -13.06
N GLN A 893 -24.16 49.10 -13.16
CA GLN A 893 -23.91 50.47 -13.61
C GLN A 893 -24.79 51.50 -12.92
N LEU A 894 -24.39 52.77 -12.97
CA LEU A 894 -25.27 53.90 -12.71
C LEU A 894 -26.13 54.20 -13.94
N ASP A 895 -27.42 54.46 -13.76
CA ASP A 895 -28.39 54.75 -14.83
C ASP A 895 -28.15 56.12 -15.50
N HIS A 896 -27.17 56.19 -16.40
CA HIS A 896 -26.86 57.36 -17.23
C HIS A 896 -27.14 57.14 -18.74
N PRO A 897 -27.51 58.21 -19.49
CA PRO A 897 -27.76 58.12 -20.92
C PRO A 897 -26.63 57.49 -21.74
N GLY A 898 -27.01 56.59 -22.65
CA GLY A 898 -26.10 56.03 -23.65
C GLY A 898 -25.08 54.99 -23.16
N ILE A 899 -25.23 54.40 -21.97
CA ILE A 899 -24.41 53.24 -21.55
C ILE A 899 -24.78 52.01 -22.38
N ILE A 900 -26.07 51.66 -22.43
CA ILE A 900 -26.63 50.52 -23.16
C ILE A 900 -26.11 50.50 -24.62
N GLY A 901 -26.26 51.63 -25.32
CA GLY A 901 -25.77 51.80 -26.68
C GLY A 901 -24.24 51.73 -26.83
N ARG A 902 -23.46 52.13 -25.81
CA ARG A 902 -21.99 51.98 -25.81
C ARG A 902 -21.58 50.52 -25.67
N VAL A 903 -22.15 49.79 -24.71
CA VAL A 903 -21.82 48.37 -24.49
C VAL A 903 -22.24 47.51 -25.70
N GLY A 904 -23.44 47.73 -26.25
CA GLY A 904 -23.86 47.10 -27.51
C GLY A 904 -22.94 47.45 -28.70
N SER A 905 -22.48 48.70 -28.80
CA SER A 905 -21.53 49.13 -29.84
C SER A 905 -20.14 48.50 -29.68
N ILE A 906 -19.71 48.17 -28.46
CA ILE A 906 -18.43 47.47 -28.21
C ILE A 906 -18.56 46.02 -28.66
N LEU A 907 -19.61 45.30 -28.24
CA LEU A 907 -19.85 43.91 -28.61
C LEU A 907 -19.95 43.75 -30.14
N GLY A 908 -20.76 44.57 -30.80
CA GLY A 908 -20.91 44.54 -32.26
C GLY A 908 -19.63 44.87 -33.03
N LYS A 909 -18.80 45.82 -32.56
CA LYS A 909 -17.48 46.10 -33.16
C LYS A 909 -16.47 44.96 -33.00
N MET A 910 -16.66 44.13 -31.97
CA MET A 910 -15.83 42.98 -31.66
C MET A 910 -16.41 41.67 -32.25
N ASN A 911 -17.40 41.78 -33.15
CA ASN A 911 -18.12 40.69 -33.81
C ASN A 911 -18.91 39.76 -32.86
N VAL A 912 -19.15 40.15 -31.62
CA VAL A 912 -19.93 39.36 -30.66
C VAL A 912 -21.42 39.62 -30.86
N ASN A 913 -22.18 38.59 -31.21
CA ASN A 913 -23.63 38.69 -31.31
C ASN A 913 -24.30 38.74 -29.92
N VAL A 914 -25.40 39.51 -29.84
CA VAL A 914 -26.21 39.69 -28.63
C VAL A 914 -27.56 39.04 -28.86
N SER A 915 -27.85 37.96 -28.12
CA SER A 915 -29.11 37.21 -28.23
C SER A 915 -30.25 37.89 -27.46
N PHE A 916 -29.95 38.54 -26.33
CA PHE A 916 -30.88 39.40 -25.61
C PHE A 916 -30.14 40.45 -24.77
N MET A 917 -30.82 41.53 -24.39
CA MET A 917 -30.32 42.51 -23.43
C MET A 917 -31.47 43.02 -22.57
N SER A 918 -31.35 42.87 -21.26
CA SER A 918 -32.34 43.29 -20.26
C SER A 918 -31.69 44.25 -19.26
N VAL A 919 -32.41 45.28 -18.83
CA VAL A 919 -31.90 46.29 -17.88
C VAL A 919 -32.94 46.58 -16.82
N SER A 920 -32.56 46.39 -15.56
CA SER A 920 -33.38 46.65 -14.38
C SER A 920 -32.70 47.71 -13.51
N ARG A 921 -33.47 48.59 -12.86
CA ARG A 921 -32.94 49.71 -12.07
C ARG A 921 -33.72 49.93 -10.78
N THR A 922 -32.98 50.24 -9.71
CA THR A 922 -33.52 50.52 -8.37
C THR A 922 -34.38 51.79 -8.35
N ALA A 923 -33.91 52.85 -9.02
CA ALA A 923 -34.63 54.08 -9.30
C ALA A 923 -33.96 54.82 -10.49
N PRO A 924 -34.63 55.80 -11.12
CA PRO A 924 -34.03 56.62 -12.17
C PRO A 924 -32.76 57.33 -11.68
N GLY A 925 -31.66 57.21 -12.43
CA GLY A 925 -30.37 57.82 -12.06
C GLY A 925 -29.70 57.19 -10.81
N LYS A 926 -30.08 55.96 -10.45
CA LYS A 926 -29.43 55.14 -9.40
C LYS A 926 -28.81 53.87 -10.00
N GLN A 927 -28.43 52.92 -9.16
CA GLN A 927 -27.85 51.66 -9.60
C GLN A 927 -28.85 50.83 -10.41
N ALA A 928 -28.33 50.22 -11.46
CA ALA A 928 -29.01 49.37 -12.41
C ALA A 928 -28.12 48.15 -12.74
N ILE A 929 -28.76 47.01 -13.02
CA ILE A 929 -28.11 45.81 -13.55
C ILE A 929 -28.52 45.64 -15.01
N MET A 930 -27.54 45.42 -15.88
CA MET A 930 -27.71 45.06 -17.28
C MET A 930 -27.25 43.61 -17.48
N ALA A 931 -28.16 42.78 -17.98
CA ALA A 931 -27.94 41.37 -18.25
C ALA A 931 -28.00 41.12 -19.77
N ILE A 932 -26.93 40.59 -20.34
CA ILE A 932 -26.71 40.50 -21.79
C ILE A 932 -26.43 39.05 -22.16
N GLY A 933 -27.29 38.45 -22.98
CA GLY A 933 -27.04 37.16 -23.60
C GLY A 933 -26.11 37.30 -24.78
N VAL A 934 -25.08 36.48 -24.86
CA VAL A 934 -24.12 36.45 -25.98
C VAL A 934 -23.80 35.00 -26.40
N ASP A 935 -23.72 34.80 -27.71
CA ASP A 935 -23.58 33.46 -28.30
C ASP A 935 -22.19 32.85 -28.04
N GLU A 936 -21.16 33.69 -27.92
CA GLU A 936 -19.77 33.30 -27.68
C GLU A 936 -19.08 34.17 -26.61
N GLU A 937 -17.92 33.71 -26.10
CA GLU A 937 -17.12 34.43 -25.12
C GLU A 937 -16.46 35.68 -25.74
N PRO A 938 -16.76 36.90 -25.27
CA PRO A 938 -16.14 38.10 -25.82
C PRO A 938 -14.62 38.08 -25.64
N GLY A 939 -13.89 38.47 -26.68
CA GLY A 939 -12.43 38.59 -26.62
C GLY A 939 -11.98 39.51 -25.48
N LYS A 940 -10.77 39.28 -24.95
CA LYS A 940 -10.23 40.05 -23.79
C LYS A 940 -10.24 41.57 -23.98
N GLU A 941 -10.09 42.03 -25.22
CA GLU A 941 -10.19 43.45 -25.59
C GLU A 941 -11.63 43.98 -25.46
N ALA A 942 -12.63 43.21 -25.91
CA ALA A 942 -14.05 43.54 -25.73
C ALA A 942 -14.43 43.64 -24.25
N LEU A 943 -14.03 42.65 -23.44
CA LEU A 943 -14.26 42.66 -21.99
C LEU A 943 -13.57 43.87 -21.31
N LYS A 944 -12.34 44.21 -21.73
CA LYS A 944 -11.64 45.40 -21.23
C LYS A 944 -12.39 46.69 -21.58
N LEU A 945 -12.83 46.85 -22.83
CA LEU A 945 -13.57 48.03 -23.28
C LEU A 945 -14.93 48.19 -22.56
N ILE A 946 -15.58 47.09 -22.19
CA ILE A 946 -16.78 47.12 -21.34
C ILE A 946 -16.43 47.63 -19.93
N GLY A 947 -15.37 47.10 -19.30
CA GLY A 947 -14.89 47.58 -18.00
C GLY A 947 -14.37 49.03 -17.99
N ASP A 948 -13.75 49.47 -19.08
CA ASP A 948 -13.29 50.86 -19.28
C ASP A 948 -14.45 51.83 -19.62
N THR A 949 -15.71 51.35 -19.75
CA THR A 949 -16.86 52.20 -20.11
C THR A 949 -17.32 53.05 -18.91
N PRO A 950 -17.32 54.39 -19.00
CA PRO A 950 -17.73 55.24 -17.88
C PRO A 950 -19.15 54.95 -17.40
N SER A 951 -19.32 54.84 -16.09
CA SER A 951 -20.54 54.44 -15.34
C SER A 951 -20.78 52.94 -15.18
N VAL A 952 -19.99 52.06 -15.82
CA VAL A 952 -19.92 50.65 -15.40
C VAL A 952 -19.13 50.60 -14.09
N GLU A 953 -19.77 50.14 -13.02
CA GLU A 953 -19.16 49.97 -11.69
C GLU A 953 -18.49 48.60 -11.59
N GLU A 954 -19.10 47.58 -12.19
CA GLU A 954 -18.60 46.20 -12.21
C GLU A 954 -19.20 45.38 -13.35
N PHE A 955 -18.55 44.29 -13.75
CA PHE A 955 -19.15 43.31 -14.67
C PHE A 955 -18.53 41.91 -14.47
N VAL A 956 -19.26 40.88 -14.89
CA VAL A 956 -18.81 39.48 -14.89
C VAL A 956 -19.38 38.75 -16.11
N PHE A 957 -18.56 37.90 -16.72
CA PHE A 957 -18.97 36.99 -17.79
C PHE A 957 -19.12 35.56 -17.24
N LEU A 958 -20.18 34.87 -17.67
CA LEU A 958 -20.67 33.62 -17.09
C LEU A 958 -21.00 32.62 -18.22
N LYS A 959 -20.44 31.41 -18.15
CA LYS A 959 -20.73 30.30 -19.07
C LYS A 959 -21.73 29.35 -18.41
N LEU A 960 -22.89 29.11 -19.03
CA LEU A 960 -24.05 28.42 -18.40
C LEU A 960 -24.21 26.97 -18.87
#